data_AF-B6QJ48-F1
#
_entry.id   AF-B6QJ48-F1
#
_cell.length_a   1.000
_cell.length_b   1.000
_cell.length_c   1.000
_cell.angle_alpha   90.00
_cell.angle_beta   90.00
_cell.angle_gamma   90.00
#
_symmetry.space_group_name_H-M   'P 1'
#
loop_
_entity.id
_entity.type
_entity.pdbx_description
1 polymer ?
#
loop_
_entity_poly.entity_id
_entity_poly.type
_entity_poly.pdbx_seq_one_letter_code
_entity_poly.pdbx_strand_id
1 'polypeptide(L)'
;MKIWTTINYISTSTQEKLTDQMSVYNANTMIPDQDAVKSVRELTASVQDLCNIIHSEHSSSRSDKSREELKAKDAIRNTLDEQIKKGRPEKVLDWKKVELMPVDEIEIENEKLTQKYEDLWKDIDESTQLEKGVAVQAYTSAFSRFQEIYRLIGWRDRDDEDAMFDKLVLTESRGLLIESIFGFEVYQMSERGEFCERSRMLFEHSRLPRLLIILVRIACRQMGADRTIKERPFNALTVVRVLALTARILKGRQVASSLSLETLLHLCYARRILDQPGASDVDTYRKQFELLYDCLTALDFTRKFQELREPLCELFYLRYKSESIRELFERVRIFEEATIGIERYPELPLEENTDSTFHPEIFTIPYLQRFGRLNIEWTDCLDEHLKIYANRNSIRVFAHPTFFYNDIDLHKAERDYYESTYRELSRTYSLLFRPTSSKNLQRLGKYVAAGEDDQISWYNSMTFNGRPIHRLKHFWGKKVATNLKKIMDIDPVRYPTKDILLESFFRCSLPPTTQVAFDIANPFGVVKRIDRRWDQHTVTSTSMQLILDLAPNYPEDLRFMIVSAMENSFADMESFVRFPYFAPRLRRLKMYLDSRQPSTIRELWYDRRDYRSWCMFWGSGFFAVCVLLLMLFILLAQLACT
;
A
#
# COMPACT_ATOMS: atom_id res chain seq x y z
N MET A 1 -5.64 23.89 -5.75
CA MET A 1 -6.20 25.16 -5.24
C MET A 1 -5.12 26.23 -5.04
N LYS A 2 -4.05 26.03 -4.24
CA LYS A 2 -2.95 27.02 -4.09
C LYS A 2 -2.32 27.48 -5.41
N ILE A 3 -2.06 26.57 -6.36
CA ILE A 3 -1.52 26.95 -7.69
C ILE A 3 -2.49 27.85 -8.46
N TRP A 4 -3.81 27.62 -8.35
CA TRP A 4 -4.83 28.42 -9.04
C TRP A 4 -5.00 29.79 -8.40
N THR A 5 -4.93 29.87 -7.06
CA THR A 5 -4.92 31.14 -6.33
C THR A 5 -3.64 31.93 -6.59
N THR A 6 -2.48 31.25 -6.67
CA THR A 6 -1.19 31.88 -7.00
C THR A 6 -1.13 32.32 -8.46
N ILE A 7 -1.68 31.56 -9.42
CA ILE A 7 -1.75 31.96 -10.83
C ILE A 7 -2.72 33.13 -11.03
N ASN A 8 -3.90 33.12 -10.39
CA ASN A 8 -4.81 34.26 -10.46
C ASN A 8 -4.23 35.49 -9.76
N TYR A 9 -3.58 35.32 -8.60
CA TYR A 9 -2.92 36.43 -7.89
C TYR A 9 -1.73 36.99 -8.67
N ILE A 10 -0.95 36.14 -9.35
CA ILE A 10 0.12 36.59 -10.26
C ILE A 10 -0.49 37.28 -11.48
N SER A 11 -1.56 36.74 -12.08
CA SER A 11 -2.23 37.34 -13.24
C SER A 11 -2.80 38.73 -12.92
N THR A 12 -3.55 38.87 -11.82
CA THR A 12 -4.10 40.17 -11.39
C THR A 12 -3.04 41.12 -10.88
N SER A 13 -2.02 40.64 -10.14
CA SER A 13 -0.91 41.49 -9.68
C SER A 13 -0.01 41.96 -10.83
N THR A 14 0.16 41.14 -11.88
CA THR A 14 0.92 41.50 -13.07
C THR A 14 0.12 42.45 -13.95
N GLN A 15 -1.20 42.28 -14.07
CA GLN A 15 -2.08 43.26 -14.71
C GLN A 15 -2.07 44.59 -13.96
N GLU A 16 -2.31 44.61 -12.63
CA GLU A 16 -2.28 45.84 -11.82
C GLU A 16 -0.95 46.57 -11.93
N LYS A 17 0.18 45.86 -11.81
CA LYS A 17 1.52 46.47 -11.96
C LYS A 17 1.82 46.97 -13.37
N LEU A 18 1.28 46.34 -14.42
CA LEU A 18 1.39 46.84 -15.80
C LEU A 18 0.53 48.08 -16.02
N THR A 19 -0.69 48.15 -15.47
CA THR A 19 -1.52 49.36 -15.53
C THR A 19 -0.95 50.51 -14.71
N ASP A 20 -0.37 50.24 -13.54
CA ASP A 20 0.28 51.26 -12.71
C ASP A 20 1.62 51.73 -13.29
N GLN A 21 2.42 50.85 -13.91
CA GLN A 21 3.61 51.27 -14.63
C GLN A 21 3.28 52.04 -15.92
N MET A 22 2.17 51.73 -16.61
CA MET A 22 1.72 52.50 -17.77
C MET A 22 1.06 53.84 -17.39
N SER A 23 0.48 53.99 -16.20
CA SER A 23 -0.09 55.27 -15.74
C SER A 23 0.98 56.25 -15.26
N VAL A 24 2.08 55.76 -14.69
CA VAL A 24 3.22 56.57 -14.20
C VAL A 24 4.19 56.98 -15.31
N TYR A 25 4.20 56.30 -16.46
CA TYR A 25 5.09 56.61 -17.61
C TYR A 25 4.50 57.53 -18.69
N ASN A 26 3.30 58.10 -18.48
CA ASN A 26 2.66 59.01 -19.43
C ASN A 26 3.02 60.50 -19.21
N ALA A 27 4.31 60.78 -18.96
CA ALA A 27 4.82 62.15 -18.95
C ALA A 27 6.02 62.38 -19.88
N ASN A 28 6.54 61.36 -20.58
CA ASN A 28 7.59 61.56 -21.58
C ASN A 28 7.32 60.74 -22.83
N THR A 29 7.26 61.42 -23.96
CA THR A 29 7.14 60.88 -25.32
C THR A 29 8.18 59.80 -25.59
N MET A 30 7.77 58.54 -25.47
CA MET A 30 8.39 57.41 -26.14
C MET A 30 7.30 56.56 -26.78
N ILE A 31 7.44 56.35 -28.09
CA ILE A 31 6.56 55.50 -28.88
C ILE A 31 6.68 54.07 -28.32
N PRO A 32 5.58 53.44 -27.87
CA PRO A 32 5.65 52.09 -27.33
C PRO A 32 6.05 51.11 -28.46
N ASP A 33 7.08 50.32 -28.19
CA ASP A 33 7.57 49.26 -29.06
C ASP A 33 6.42 48.30 -29.42
N GLN A 34 5.92 48.43 -30.67
CA GLN A 34 4.79 47.67 -31.17
C GLN A 34 5.05 46.16 -31.14
N ASP A 35 6.31 45.73 -31.22
CA ASP A 35 6.67 44.31 -31.19
C ASP A 35 6.56 43.73 -29.78
N ALA A 36 6.88 44.51 -28.75
CA ALA A 36 6.68 44.11 -27.35
C ALA A 36 5.18 43.96 -27.02
N VAL A 37 4.35 44.91 -27.47
CA VAL A 37 2.89 44.86 -27.28
C VAL A 37 2.27 43.69 -28.03
N LYS A 38 2.76 43.39 -29.24
CA LYS A 38 2.34 42.24 -30.03
C LYS A 38 2.70 40.91 -29.36
N SER A 39 3.93 40.79 -28.86
CA SER A 39 4.42 39.59 -28.16
C SER A 39 3.63 39.31 -26.87
N VAL A 40 3.29 40.34 -26.10
CA VAL A 40 2.46 40.20 -24.91
C VAL A 40 1.03 39.76 -25.25
N ARG A 41 0.44 40.26 -26.34
CA ARG A 41 -0.88 39.79 -26.81
C ARG A 41 -0.84 38.34 -27.29
N GLU A 42 0.20 37.94 -28.03
CA GLU A 42 0.35 36.56 -28.51
C GLU A 42 0.55 35.58 -27.34
N LEU A 43 1.32 35.98 -26.32
CA LEU A 43 1.47 35.21 -25.09
C LEU A 43 0.15 35.09 -24.32
N THR A 44 -0.60 36.20 -24.21
CA THR A 44 -1.90 36.22 -23.52
C THR A 44 -2.92 35.34 -24.25
N ALA A 45 -2.94 35.37 -25.59
CA ALA A 45 -3.78 34.52 -26.42
C ALA A 45 -3.39 33.04 -26.26
N SER A 46 -2.09 32.72 -26.25
CA SER A 46 -1.62 31.34 -26.05
C SER A 46 -1.94 30.79 -24.65
N VAL A 47 -1.84 31.63 -23.61
CA VAL A 47 -2.25 31.27 -22.25
C VAL A 47 -3.75 31.05 -22.18
N GLN A 48 -4.55 31.89 -22.84
CA GLN A 48 -6.00 31.75 -22.89
C GLN A 48 -6.44 30.48 -23.64
N ASP A 49 -5.78 30.16 -24.76
CA ASP A 49 -6.01 28.91 -25.48
C ASP A 49 -5.63 27.70 -24.66
N LEU A 50 -4.50 27.74 -23.94
CA LEU A 50 -4.12 26.68 -23.02
C LEU A 50 -5.15 26.51 -21.89
N CYS A 51 -5.66 27.61 -21.33
CA CYS A 51 -6.74 27.58 -20.34
C CYS A 51 -8.02 26.98 -20.92
N ASN A 52 -8.38 27.31 -22.16
CA ASN A 52 -9.56 26.78 -22.84
C ASN A 52 -9.40 25.29 -23.17
N ILE A 53 -8.21 24.83 -23.56
CA ILE A 53 -7.89 23.41 -23.79
C ILE A 53 -8.04 22.64 -22.47
N ILE A 54 -7.44 23.13 -21.39
CA ILE A 54 -7.56 22.53 -20.05
C ILE A 54 -9.02 22.48 -19.60
N HIS A 55 -9.81 23.51 -19.89
CA HIS A 55 -11.24 23.54 -19.56
C HIS A 55 -12.05 22.57 -20.42
N SER A 56 -11.71 22.45 -21.72
CA SER A 56 -12.38 21.56 -22.66
C SER A 56 -12.12 20.07 -22.35
N GLU A 57 -10.88 19.71 -21.99
CA GLU A 57 -10.52 18.38 -21.48
C GLU A 57 -11.21 18.07 -20.13
N HIS A 58 -11.52 19.10 -19.34
CA HIS A 58 -12.30 18.94 -18.12
C HIS A 58 -13.78 18.64 -18.40
N SER A 59 -14.36 19.28 -19.42
CA SER A 59 -15.80 19.22 -19.73
C SER A 59 -16.26 18.00 -20.56
N SER A 60 -15.35 17.24 -21.18
CA SER A 60 -15.70 16.07 -22.00
C SER A 60 -16.01 14.81 -21.19
N SER A 61 -15.96 14.89 -19.86
CA SER A 61 -16.25 13.78 -18.96
C SER A 61 -17.65 13.95 -18.34
N ARG A 62 -18.45 12.89 -18.40
CA ARG A 62 -19.77 12.74 -17.74
C ARG A 62 -19.72 12.91 -16.19
N SER A 63 -18.56 13.24 -15.62
CA SER A 63 -18.24 13.37 -14.19
C SER A 63 -18.57 14.72 -13.54
N ASP A 64 -18.85 15.78 -14.30
CA ASP A 64 -18.95 17.11 -13.68
C ASP A 64 -20.18 17.31 -12.80
N LYS A 65 -21.34 16.74 -13.17
CA LYS A 65 -22.56 16.86 -12.35
C LYS A 65 -22.43 16.13 -11.01
N SER A 66 -21.88 14.92 -10.99
CA SER A 66 -21.62 14.18 -9.75
C SER A 66 -20.53 14.84 -8.91
N ARG A 67 -19.52 15.48 -9.54
CA ARG A 67 -18.48 16.21 -8.83
C ARG A 67 -18.97 17.50 -8.20
N GLU A 68 -19.86 18.24 -8.85
CA GLU A 68 -20.52 19.41 -8.25
C GLU A 68 -21.44 19.01 -7.08
N GLU A 69 -22.13 17.88 -7.19
CA GLU A 69 -22.89 17.30 -6.06
C GLU A 69 -21.98 16.87 -4.89
N LEU A 70 -20.79 16.34 -5.16
CA LEU A 70 -19.79 16.00 -4.14
C LEU A 70 -19.19 17.25 -3.50
N LYS A 71 -18.85 18.28 -4.29
CA LYS A 71 -18.37 19.58 -3.78
C LYS A 71 -19.39 20.25 -2.87
N ALA A 72 -20.68 20.13 -3.16
CA ALA A 72 -21.75 20.66 -2.30
C ALA A 72 -21.79 19.97 -0.92
N LYS A 73 -21.36 18.70 -0.84
CA LYS A 73 -21.32 17.89 0.39
C LYS A 73 -19.95 17.94 1.11
N ASP A 74 -18.99 18.70 0.58
CA ASP A 74 -17.64 18.77 1.09
C ASP A 74 -17.54 19.53 2.43
N ALA A 75 -17.62 18.77 3.53
CA ALA A 75 -17.57 19.30 4.88
C ALA A 75 -16.24 20.01 5.21
N ILE A 76 -15.13 19.55 4.65
CA ILE A 76 -13.79 20.11 4.92
C ILE A 76 -13.66 21.47 4.26
N ARG A 77 -14.03 21.58 2.98
CA ARG A 77 -14.02 22.87 2.28
C ARG A 77 -15.01 23.84 2.90
N ASN A 78 -16.22 23.39 3.23
CA ASN A 78 -17.24 24.24 3.85
C ASN A 78 -16.79 24.79 5.21
N THR A 79 -16.17 23.97 6.05
CA THR A 79 -15.62 24.43 7.34
C THR A 79 -14.42 25.35 7.16
N LEU A 80 -13.54 25.08 6.20
CA LEU A 80 -12.42 25.96 5.89
C LEU A 80 -12.89 27.33 5.39
N ASP A 81 -13.84 27.36 4.45
CA ASP A 81 -14.41 28.60 3.91
C ASP A 81 -15.14 29.40 4.99
N GLU A 82 -15.83 28.72 5.91
CA GLU A 82 -16.45 29.35 7.06
C GLU A 82 -15.41 29.96 8.02
N GLN A 83 -14.34 29.23 8.33
CA GLN A 83 -13.27 29.72 9.21
C GLN A 83 -12.53 30.92 8.58
N ILE A 84 -12.35 30.93 7.26
CA ILE A 84 -11.78 32.08 6.54
C ILE A 84 -12.70 33.30 6.66
N LYS A 85 -14.02 33.12 6.56
CA LYS A 85 -15.01 34.21 6.61
C LYS A 85 -15.24 34.75 8.03
N LYS A 86 -15.35 33.86 9.03
CA LYS A 86 -15.75 34.22 10.40
C LYS A 86 -14.56 34.36 11.36
N GLY A 87 -13.36 33.97 10.95
CA GLY A 87 -12.19 33.92 11.81
C GLY A 87 -12.01 32.57 12.50
N ARG A 88 -10.88 32.40 13.20
CA ARG A 88 -10.57 31.17 13.93
C ARG A 88 -11.43 31.05 15.19
N PRO A 89 -11.82 29.83 15.58
CA PRO A 89 -12.51 29.61 16.85
C PRO A 89 -11.62 30.02 18.03
N GLU A 90 -12.16 30.85 18.94
CA GLU A 90 -11.43 31.36 20.11
C GLU A 90 -11.52 30.45 21.34
N LYS A 91 -12.58 29.62 21.41
CA LYS A 91 -12.84 28.72 22.54
C LYS A 91 -13.36 27.38 22.06
N VAL A 92 -13.01 26.33 22.81
CA VAL A 92 -13.61 25.00 22.65
C VAL A 92 -15.00 25.01 23.28
N LEU A 93 -16.04 24.88 22.45
CA LEU A 93 -17.41 24.71 22.92
C LEU A 93 -17.54 23.32 23.59
N ASP A 94 -18.36 23.25 24.64
CA ASP A 94 -18.59 22.03 25.44
C ASP A 94 -17.34 21.47 26.13
N TRP A 95 -16.37 22.33 26.46
CA TRP A 95 -15.17 21.94 27.21
C TRP A 95 -15.56 21.38 28.58
N LYS A 96 -15.16 20.13 28.85
CA LYS A 96 -15.33 19.45 30.13
C LYS A 96 -13.97 18.95 30.60
N LYS A 97 -13.66 19.19 31.87
CA LYS A 97 -12.46 18.64 32.49
C LYS A 97 -12.57 17.12 32.52
N VAL A 98 -11.54 16.42 32.03
CA VAL A 98 -11.47 14.96 32.06
C VAL A 98 -10.92 14.52 33.41
N GLU A 99 -11.54 13.50 33.99
CA GLU A 99 -11.07 12.87 35.22
C GLU A 99 -9.80 12.07 34.93
N LEU A 100 -8.77 12.30 35.75
CA LEU A 100 -7.49 11.60 35.59
C LEU A 100 -7.56 10.25 36.27
N MET A 101 -7.11 9.21 35.57
CA MET A 101 -6.95 7.90 36.18
C MET A 101 -5.82 7.96 37.24
N PRO A 102 -5.97 7.22 38.36
CA PRO A 102 -4.87 6.92 39.27
C PRO A 102 -3.70 6.29 38.51
N VAL A 103 -2.46 6.66 38.87
CA VAL A 103 -1.27 6.13 38.21
C VAL A 103 -1.17 4.61 38.37
N ASP A 104 -1.44 4.11 39.57
CA ASP A 104 -1.46 2.69 39.89
C ASP A 104 -2.44 1.92 39.00
N GLU A 105 -3.62 2.48 38.71
CA GLU A 105 -4.61 1.85 37.82
C GLU A 105 -4.10 1.78 36.36
N ILE A 106 -3.50 2.86 35.87
CA ILE A 106 -2.88 2.90 34.53
C ILE A 106 -1.78 1.85 34.41
N GLU A 107 -0.93 1.75 35.44
CA GLU A 107 0.17 0.78 35.50
C GLU A 107 -0.35 -0.64 35.53
N ILE A 108 -1.33 -0.94 36.39
CA ILE A 108 -1.99 -2.26 36.47
C ILE A 108 -2.60 -2.66 35.11
N GLU A 109 -3.28 -1.74 34.42
CA GLU A 109 -3.85 -2.04 33.09
C GLU A 109 -2.78 -2.29 32.04
N ASN A 110 -1.70 -1.50 32.03
CA ASN A 110 -0.58 -1.67 31.11
C ASN A 110 0.15 -3.00 31.36
N GLU A 111 0.38 -3.33 32.62
CA GLU A 111 0.97 -4.60 33.06
C GLU A 111 0.07 -5.77 32.67
N LYS A 112 -1.24 -5.67 32.87
CA LYS A 112 -2.19 -6.71 32.48
C LYS A 112 -2.16 -6.99 30.97
N LEU A 113 -2.11 -5.96 30.14
CA LEU A 113 -2.01 -6.11 28.68
C LEU A 113 -0.67 -6.74 28.27
N THR A 114 0.42 -6.27 28.87
CA THR A 114 1.76 -6.82 28.65
C THR A 114 1.81 -8.29 29.09
N GLN A 115 1.31 -8.60 30.28
CA GLN A 115 1.27 -9.94 30.83
C GLN A 115 0.40 -10.86 29.99
N LYS A 116 -0.75 -10.40 29.48
CA LYS A 116 -1.57 -11.18 28.54
C LYS A 116 -0.80 -11.55 27.27
N TYR A 117 -0.02 -10.61 26.73
CA TYR A 117 0.84 -10.87 25.58
C TYR A 117 1.97 -11.85 25.93
N GLU A 118 2.63 -11.68 27.08
CA GLU A 118 3.69 -12.57 27.56
C GLU A 118 3.18 -14.00 27.84
N ASP A 119 2.03 -14.14 28.51
CA ASP A 119 1.41 -15.42 28.86
C ASP A 119 1.10 -16.26 27.64
N LEU A 120 0.67 -15.61 26.54
CA LEU A 120 0.39 -16.27 25.27
C LEU A 120 1.63 -16.97 24.70
N TRP A 121 2.82 -16.45 24.98
CA TRP A 121 4.08 -17.02 24.51
C TRP A 121 4.72 -18.01 25.49
N LYS A 122 4.37 -17.99 26.79
CA LYS A 122 5.04 -18.82 27.82
C LYS A 122 5.05 -20.32 27.48
N ASP A 123 3.96 -20.83 26.94
CA ASP A 123 3.79 -22.26 26.65
C ASP A 123 4.10 -22.63 25.20
N ILE A 124 4.32 -21.63 24.33
CA ILE A 124 4.47 -21.82 22.87
C ILE A 124 5.85 -21.39 22.37
N ASP A 125 6.62 -20.61 23.14
CA ASP A 125 7.88 -20.04 22.67
C ASP A 125 9.02 -21.08 22.61
N GLU A 126 9.19 -21.69 21.44
CA GLU A 126 10.30 -22.60 21.10
C GLU A 126 11.54 -21.86 20.58
N SER A 127 11.68 -20.55 20.86
CA SER A 127 12.79 -19.73 20.34
C SER A 127 14.16 -20.28 20.76
N THR A 128 14.98 -20.65 19.79
CA THR A 128 16.39 -21.01 20.04
C THR A 128 17.21 -19.78 20.44
N GLN A 129 18.32 -19.98 21.14
CA GLN A 129 19.23 -18.87 21.51
C GLN A 129 19.78 -18.15 20.26
N LEU A 130 20.01 -18.89 19.17
CA LEU A 130 20.43 -18.32 17.90
C LEU A 130 19.35 -17.39 17.32
N GLU A 131 18.09 -17.82 17.29
CA GLU A 131 16.97 -17.00 16.79
C GLU A 131 16.76 -15.74 17.64
N LYS A 132 16.89 -15.85 18.96
CA LYS A 132 16.87 -14.70 19.87
C LYS A 132 17.97 -13.69 19.52
N GLY A 133 19.20 -14.16 19.33
CA GLY A 133 20.33 -13.33 18.92
C GLY A 133 20.09 -12.63 17.58
N VAL A 134 19.64 -13.37 16.57
CA VAL A 134 19.35 -12.84 15.23
C VAL A 134 18.25 -11.79 15.26
N ALA A 135 17.13 -12.04 15.96
CA ALA A 135 16.03 -11.09 16.05
C ALA A 135 16.47 -9.80 16.75
N VAL A 136 17.17 -9.89 17.89
CA VAL A 136 17.68 -8.72 18.61
C VAL A 136 18.66 -7.92 17.74
N GLN A 137 19.56 -8.59 17.01
CA GLN A 137 20.49 -7.93 16.10
C GLN A 137 19.76 -7.20 14.96
N ALA A 138 18.74 -7.82 14.37
CA ALA A 138 17.94 -7.22 13.30
C ALA A 138 17.24 -5.93 13.76
N TYR A 139 16.57 -5.96 14.92
CA TYR A 139 15.96 -4.77 15.52
C TYR A 139 16.99 -3.69 15.83
N THR A 140 18.12 -4.07 16.43
CA THR A 140 19.20 -3.13 16.78
C THR A 140 19.75 -2.43 15.54
N SER A 141 20.00 -3.19 14.47
CA SER A 141 20.49 -2.68 13.19
C SER A 141 19.47 -1.74 12.54
N ALA A 142 18.22 -2.19 12.43
CA ALA A 142 17.13 -1.41 11.83
C ALA A 142 16.88 -0.10 12.58
N PHE A 143 16.85 -0.12 13.90
CA PHE A 143 16.65 1.09 14.71
C PHE A 143 17.85 2.02 14.69
N SER A 144 19.09 1.50 14.69
CA SER A 144 20.27 2.36 14.53
C SER A 144 20.31 3.07 13.18
N ARG A 145 19.75 2.45 12.15
CA ARG A 145 19.71 2.99 10.80
C ARG A 145 18.39 3.68 10.49
N PHE A 146 17.47 3.80 11.45
CA PHE A 146 16.11 4.28 11.17
C PHE A 146 16.10 5.63 10.46
N GLN A 147 17.01 6.54 10.79
CA GLN A 147 17.19 7.80 10.08
C GLN A 147 17.58 7.61 8.60
N GLU A 148 18.47 6.67 8.30
CA GLU A 148 18.80 6.28 6.93
C GLU A 148 17.59 5.65 6.23
N ILE A 149 16.86 4.77 6.92
CA ILE A 149 15.63 4.13 6.41
C ILE A 149 14.59 5.20 6.07
N TYR A 150 14.39 6.15 6.97
CA TYR A 150 13.51 7.30 6.81
C TYR A 150 13.92 8.17 5.61
N ARG A 151 15.21 8.47 5.45
CA ARG A 151 15.75 9.19 4.28
C ARG A 151 15.56 8.41 2.99
N LEU A 152 15.80 7.10 3.00
CA LEU A 152 15.66 6.21 1.84
C LEU A 152 14.20 6.07 1.37
N ILE A 153 13.25 6.12 2.30
CA ILE A 153 11.81 6.15 2.00
C ILE A 153 11.37 7.58 1.60
N GLY A 154 12.32 8.51 1.39
CA GLY A 154 12.15 9.62 0.47
C GLY A 154 11.54 10.89 1.04
N TRP A 155 11.71 11.16 2.33
CA TRP A 155 11.24 12.42 2.90
C TRP A 155 12.37 13.44 3.10
N ARG A 156 12.60 14.22 2.01
CA ARG A 156 13.43 15.44 1.86
C ARG A 156 14.96 15.22 1.78
N ASP A 157 15.62 15.96 0.86
CA ASP A 157 17.08 15.96 0.61
C ASP A 157 17.92 16.68 1.69
N ARG A 158 17.32 17.25 2.74
CA ARG A 158 18.06 18.12 3.66
C ARG A 158 18.94 17.34 4.64
N ASP A 159 20.14 17.86 4.84
CA ASP A 159 21.18 17.47 5.82
C ASP A 159 20.75 17.60 7.29
N ASP A 160 19.46 17.47 7.61
CA ASP A 160 18.98 17.59 8.97
C ASP A 160 19.34 16.31 9.75
N GLU A 161 20.15 16.49 10.80
CA GLU A 161 20.53 15.45 11.77
C GLU A 161 19.35 15.01 12.66
N ASP A 162 18.21 15.71 12.63
CA ASP A 162 17.16 15.56 13.64
C ASP A 162 16.01 14.60 13.22
N ALA A 163 16.30 13.28 13.15
CA ALA A 163 15.25 12.27 13.00
C ALA A 163 14.16 12.40 14.08
N MET A 164 12.91 12.05 13.75
CA MET A 164 11.83 12.04 14.75
C MET A 164 12.01 10.96 15.80
N PHE A 165 12.44 9.77 15.36
CA PHE A 165 12.71 8.65 16.23
C PHE A 165 14.20 8.37 16.19
N ASP A 166 14.85 8.47 17.35
CA ASP A 166 16.21 8.01 17.52
C ASP A 166 16.23 6.52 17.93
N LYS A 167 17.43 5.93 17.91
CA LYS A 167 17.63 4.53 18.30
C LYS A 167 17.18 4.26 19.73
N LEU A 168 17.41 5.19 20.66
CA LEU A 168 17.14 5.01 22.09
C LEU A 168 15.64 4.88 22.34
N VAL A 169 14.86 5.85 21.87
CA VAL A 169 13.40 5.88 22.00
C VAL A 169 12.76 4.64 21.37
N LEU A 170 13.21 4.22 20.18
CA LEU A 170 12.68 3.02 19.53
C LEU A 170 13.05 1.74 20.28
N THR A 171 14.26 1.65 20.81
CA THR A 171 14.72 0.48 21.57
C THR A 171 13.95 0.35 22.88
N GLU A 172 13.80 1.45 23.63
CA GLU A 172 13.04 1.48 24.89
C GLU A 172 11.55 1.20 24.66
N SER A 173 11.00 1.67 23.54
CA SER A 173 9.58 1.50 23.22
C SER A 173 9.25 0.23 22.46
N ARG A 174 10.23 -0.63 22.12
CA ARG A 174 10.03 -1.83 21.30
C ARG A 174 8.92 -2.71 21.86
N GLY A 175 9.01 -3.06 23.15
CA GLY A 175 8.04 -3.95 23.80
C GLY A 175 6.62 -3.40 23.72
N LEU A 176 6.45 -2.10 24.03
CA LEU A 176 5.18 -1.40 23.96
C LEU A 176 4.60 -1.41 22.53
N LEU A 177 5.41 -1.04 21.53
CA LEU A 177 4.98 -0.97 20.13
C LEU A 177 4.56 -2.33 19.59
N ILE A 178 5.34 -3.39 19.87
CA ILE A 178 5.03 -4.74 19.41
C ILE A 178 3.76 -5.26 20.05
N GLU A 179 3.62 -5.16 21.37
CA GLU A 179 2.40 -5.57 22.06
C GLU A 179 1.19 -4.78 21.53
N SER A 180 1.32 -3.46 21.43
CA SER A 180 0.20 -2.58 21.09
C SER A 180 -0.25 -2.75 19.64
N ILE A 181 0.67 -2.94 18.69
CA ILE A 181 0.34 -3.03 17.26
C ILE A 181 0.03 -4.47 16.85
N PHE A 182 0.79 -5.45 17.32
CA PHE A 182 0.72 -6.84 16.85
C PHE A 182 0.17 -7.82 17.88
N GLY A 183 0.04 -7.45 19.15
CA GLY A 183 -0.45 -8.36 20.19
C GLY A 183 -1.87 -8.89 19.93
N PHE A 184 -2.71 -8.13 19.24
CA PHE A 184 -4.05 -8.60 18.84
C PHE A 184 -4.00 -9.62 17.71
N GLU A 185 -3.04 -9.49 16.79
CA GLU A 185 -2.77 -10.46 15.73
C GLU A 185 -2.54 -11.85 16.33
N VAL A 186 -1.63 -11.91 17.31
CA VAL A 186 -1.27 -13.15 18.04
C VAL A 186 -2.51 -13.76 18.70
N TYR A 187 -3.32 -12.93 19.35
CA TYR A 187 -4.56 -13.36 20.00
C TYR A 187 -5.57 -13.93 19.00
N GLN A 188 -5.87 -13.21 17.92
CA GLN A 188 -6.82 -13.67 16.90
C GLN A 188 -6.36 -14.96 16.23
N MET A 189 -5.08 -15.05 15.87
CA MET A 189 -4.49 -16.26 15.30
C MET A 189 -4.60 -17.44 16.29
N SER A 190 -4.39 -17.20 17.59
CA SER A 190 -4.51 -18.23 18.62
C SER A 190 -5.94 -18.74 18.82
N GLU A 191 -6.93 -17.85 18.93
CA GLU A 191 -8.34 -18.24 19.12
C GLU A 191 -8.87 -19.10 17.98
N ARG A 192 -8.39 -18.85 16.76
CA ARG A 192 -8.83 -19.55 15.55
C ARG A 192 -8.03 -20.84 15.28
N GLY A 193 -7.02 -21.14 16.10
CA GLY A 193 -6.12 -22.27 15.89
C GLY A 193 -5.28 -22.13 14.61
N GLU A 194 -5.00 -20.89 14.21
CA GLU A 194 -4.23 -20.46 13.03
C GLU A 194 -2.87 -19.93 13.45
N PHE A 195 -2.52 -20.11 14.71
CA PHE A 195 -1.26 -19.68 15.28
C PHE A 195 -0.15 -20.59 14.77
N CYS A 196 0.63 -20.07 13.83
CA CYS A 196 1.63 -20.86 13.11
C CYS A 196 3.06 -20.56 13.52
N GLU A 197 3.28 -19.51 14.32
CA GLU A 197 4.62 -19.12 14.75
C GLU A 197 4.99 -19.88 16.02
N ARG A 198 5.98 -20.77 15.90
CA ARG A 198 6.51 -21.57 17.02
C ARG A 198 7.25 -20.74 18.08
N SER A 199 7.42 -19.44 17.85
CA SER A 199 8.31 -18.62 18.66
C SER A 199 7.97 -17.14 18.56
N ARG A 200 8.11 -16.45 19.69
CA ARG A 200 7.89 -15.01 19.77
C ARG A 200 8.87 -14.24 18.90
N MET A 201 10.14 -14.64 18.91
CA MET A 201 11.18 -13.93 18.17
C MET A 201 10.97 -14.01 16.66
N LEU A 202 10.48 -15.14 16.15
CA LEU A 202 10.15 -15.30 14.73
C LEU A 202 8.97 -14.42 14.32
N PHE A 203 7.92 -14.41 15.16
CA PHE A 203 6.79 -13.53 14.99
C PHE A 203 7.22 -12.06 14.96
N GLU A 204 7.97 -11.60 15.96
CA GLU A 204 8.42 -10.20 16.01
C GLU A 204 9.35 -9.85 14.85
N HIS A 205 10.28 -10.72 14.48
CA HIS A 205 11.22 -10.49 13.39
C HIS A 205 10.51 -10.33 12.04
N SER A 206 9.50 -11.15 11.77
CA SER A 206 8.74 -11.08 10.51
C SER A 206 7.85 -9.84 10.37
N ARG A 207 7.50 -9.16 11.48
CA ARG A 207 6.70 -7.92 11.49
C ARG A 207 7.55 -6.63 11.50
N LEU A 208 8.87 -6.73 11.68
CA LEU A 208 9.79 -5.59 11.71
C LEU A 208 9.62 -4.63 10.52
N PRO A 209 9.55 -5.07 9.24
CA PRO A 209 9.35 -4.17 8.11
C PRO A 209 8.09 -3.31 8.23
N ARG A 210 6.98 -3.91 8.68
CA ARG A 210 5.71 -3.21 8.85
C ARG A 210 5.78 -2.18 9.97
N LEU A 211 6.42 -2.52 11.08
CA LEU A 211 6.65 -1.57 12.17
C LEU A 211 7.41 -0.34 11.67
N LEU A 212 8.49 -0.55 10.91
CA LEU A 212 9.28 0.54 10.35
C LEU A 212 8.44 1.43 9.42
N ILE A 213 7.57 0.84 8.59
CA ILE A 213 6.67 1.61 7.71
C ILE A 213 5.69 2.47 8.52
N ILE A 214 5.07 1.91 9.57
CA ILE A 214 4.17 2.67 10.45
C ILE A 214 4.91 3.85 11.09
N LEU A 215 6.13 3.62 11.57
CA LEU A 215 6.99 4.66 12.16
C LEU A 215 7.39 5.72 11.14
N VAL A 216 7.66 5.35 9.88
CA VAL A 216 7.95 6.33 8.84
C VAL A 216 6.69 7.12 8.47
N ARG A 217 5.51 6.48 8.36
CA ARG A 217 4.22 7.14 8.10
C ARG A 217 3.94 8.24 9.12
N ILE A 218 4.03 7.91 10.41
CA ILE A 218 3.78 8.88 11.48
C ILE A 218 4.81 10.01 11.45
N ALA A 219 6.10 9.70 11.23
CA ALA A 219 7.15 10.71 11.14
C ALA A 219 6.97 11.66 9.96
N CYS A 220 6.55 11.16 8.79
CA CYS A 220 6.25 11.96 7.62
C CYS A 220 5.08 12.94 7.88
N ARG A 221 4.01 12.48 8.52
CA ARG A 221 2.81 13.30 8.76
C ARG A 221 3.04 14.40 9.79
N GLN A 222 3.81 14.12 10.84
CA GLN A 222 4.15 15.09 11.87
C GLN A 222 5.06 16.21 11.36
N MET A 223 5.81 15.95 10.30
CA MET A 223 6.86 16.85 9.85
C MET A 223 6.41 17.92 8.84
N GLY A 224 5.25 17.80 8.19
CA GLY A 224 4.66 18.82 7.31
C GLY A 224 5.52 19.25 6.10
N ALA A 225 4.89 19.60 4.97
CA ALA A 225 5.65 19.93 3.74
C ALA A 225 6.66 21.10 3.89
N ASP A 226 6.48 21.97 4.88
CA ASP A 226 7.24 23.23 5.03
C ASP A 226 7.83 23.47 6.43
N ARG A 227 7.57 22.59 7.42
CA ARG A 227 8.03 22.84 8.79
C ARG A 227 9.50 22.45 8.99
N THR A 228 10.15 23.17 9.89
CA THR A 228 11.46 22.80 10.44
C THR A 228 11.25 21.87 11.64
N ILE A 229 12.22 21.00 11.92
CA ILE A 229 12.13 19.98 12.98
C ILE A 229 11.95 20.61 14.38
N LYS A 230 12.44 21.85 14.57
CA LYS A 230 12.36 22.60 15.83
C LYS A 230 10.93 23.04 16.20
N GLU A 231 9.97 22.94 15.29
CA GLU A 231 8.57 23.34 15.49
C GLU A 231 7.65 22.16 15.83
N ARG A 232 8.20 20.98 16.18
CA ARG A 232 7.41 19.81 16.55
C ARG A 232 6.62 20.07 17.84
N PRO A 233 5.29 19.86 17.84
CA PRO A 233 4.47 20.08 19.03
C PRO A 233 4.65 19.00 20.10
N PHE A 234 5.14 17.81 19.73
CA PHE A 234 5.29 16.67 20.64
C PHE A 234 6.65 15.99 20.46
N ASN A 235 7.19 15.47 21.57
CA ASN A 235 8.40 14.65 21.54
C ASN A 235 8.10 13.23 21.05
N ALA A 236 9.15 12.50 20.67
CA ALA A 236 9.05 11.15 20.11
C ALA A 236 8.33 10.15 21.04
N LEU A 237 8.63 10.19 22.34
CA LEU A 237 8.05 9.29 23.33
C LEU A 237 6.53 9.50 23.49
N THR A 238 6.07 10.76 23.50
CA THR A 238 4.65 11.10 23.52
C THR A 238 3.95 10.54 22.28
N VAL A 239 4.53 10.70 21.09
CA VAL A 239 3.94 10.16 19.86
C VAL A 239 3.87 8.64 19.90
N VAL A 240 4.91 7.96 20.38
CA VAL A 240 4.90 6.50 20.54
C VAL A 240 3.81 6.04 21.51
N ARG A 241 3.63 6.75 22.63
CA ARG A 241 2.58 6.42 23.61
C ARG A 241 1.17 6.64 23.04
N VAL A 242 0.95 7.71 22.28
CA VAL A 242 -0.34 7.95 21.60
C VAL A 242 -0.59 6.90 20.52
N LEU A 243 0.43 6.53 19.74
CA LEU A 243 0.33 5.46 18.74
C LEU A 243 -0.02 4.11 19.40
N ALA A 244 0.66 3.77 20.49
CA ALA A 244 0.42 2.54 21.24
C ALA A 244 -1.01 2.50 21.82
N LEU A 245 -1.48 3.59 22.43
CA LEU A 245 -2.84 3.68 22.93
C LEU A 245 -3.87 3.56 21.79
N THR A 246 -3.65 4.28 20.70
CA THR A 246 -4.53 4.24 19.52
C THR A 246 -4.63 2.81 18.99
N ALA A 247 -3.48 2.14 18.81
CA ALA A 247 -3.43 0.75 18.37
C ALA A 247 -4.18 -0.19 19.31
N ARG A 248 -4.02 -0.04 20.64
CA ARG A 248 -4.74 -0.83 21.66
C ARG A 248 -6.24 -0.66 21.60
N ILE A 249 -6.73 0.56 21.40
CA ILE A 249 -8.17 0.85 21.38
C ILE A 249 -8.81 0.31 20.09
N LEU A 250 -8.07 0.32 18.98
CA LEU A 250 -8.53 -0.25 17.71
C LEU A 250 -8.62 -1.78 17.71
N LYS A 251 -8.18 -2.49 18.76
CA LYS A 251 -8.15 -3.98 18.86
C LYS A 251 -9.56 -4.64 18.97
N GLY A 252 -10.60 -4.14 18.28
CA GLY A 252 -11.93 -4.76 18.31
C GLY A 252 -12.90 -4.25 17.24
N ARG A 253 -13.59 -5.19 16.58
CA ARG A 253 -14.54 -4.92 15.46
C ARG A 253 -15.67 -3.94 15.79
N GLN A 254 -16.15 -3.92 17.04
CA GLN A 254 -17.27 -3.07 17.44
C GLN A 254 -16.85 -1.66 17.87
N VAL A 255 -15.56 -1.40 18.07
CA VAL A 255 -15.08 -0.15 18.68
C VAL A 255 -14.89 0.94 17.63
N ALA A 256 -14.33 0.63 16.45
CA ALA A 256 -14.05 1.64 15.43
C ALA A 256 -15.31 2.34 14.86
N SER A 257 -16.47 1.67 14.86
CA SER A 257 -17.73 2.23 14.38
C SER A 257 -18.41 3.20 15.37
N SER A 258 -18.03 3.16 16.65
CA SER A 258 -18.62 4.00 17.72
C SER A 258 -17.61 4.96 18.36
N LEU A 259 -16.31 4.72 18.17
CA LEU A 259 -15.24 5.51 18.74
C LEU A 259 -15.08 6.83 17.97
N SER A 260 -15.06 7.94 18.70
CA SER A 260 -14.78 9.28 18.15
C SER A 260 -13.35 9.72 18.45
N LEU A 261 -12.86 10.74 17.74
CA LEU A 261 -11.58 11.36 18.07
C LEU A 261 -11.59 12.00 19.46
N GLU A 262 -12.73 12.56 19.89
CA GLU A 262 -12.89 13.13 21.23
C GLU A 262 -12.73 12.08 22.32
N THR A 263 -13.32 10.89 22.15
CA THR A 263 -13.16 9.78 23.09
C THR A 263 -11.69 9.34 23.18
N LEU A 264 -11.01 9.21 22.04
CA LEU A 264 -9.57 8.90 22.01
C LEU A 264 -8.72 9.95 22.73
N LEU A 265 -9.03 11.23 22.52
CA LEU A 265 -8.33 12.34 23.16
C LEU A 265 -8.57 12.35 24.68
N HIS A 266 -9.81 12.14 25.12
CA HIS A 266 -10.14 12.03 26.53
C HIS A 266 -9.40 10.86 27.19
N LEU A 267 -9.26 9.72 26.50
CA LEU A 267 -8.45 8.60 27.00
C LEU A 267 -6.97 8.97 27.12
N CYS A 268 -6.43 9.76 26.19
CA CYS A 268 -5.06 10.28 26.31
C CYS A 268 -4.89 11.18 27.53
N TYR A 269 -5.87 12.05 27.83
CA TYR A 269 -5.86 12.91 29.02
C TYR A 269 -5.99 12.10 30.30
N ALA A 270 -6.99 11.21 30.36
CA ALA A 270 -7.25 10.37 31.53
C ALA A 270 -6.01 9.55 31.90
N ARG A 271 -5.27 9.06 30.90
CA ARG A 271 -4.03 8.28 31.06
C ARG A 271 -2.76 9.13 31.20
N ARG A 272 -2.87 10.45 31.27
CA ARG A 272 -1.71 11.38 31.41
C ARG A 272 -0.67 11.23 30.30
N ILE A 273 -1.11 10.87 29.09
CA ILE A 273 -0.25 10.80 27.90
C ILE A 273 -0.16 12.18 27.24
N LEU A 274 -1.27 12.91 27.24
CA LEU A 274 -1.38 14.29 26.80
C LEU A 274 -1.95 15.14 27.94
N ASP A 275 -1.54 16.39 28.02
CA ASP A 275 -2.11 17.34 28.97
C ASP A 275 -3.36 18.00 28.38
N GLN A 276 -4.44 18.07 29.17
CA GLN A 276 -5.66 18.72 28.72
C GLN A 276 -5.44 20.25 28.68
N PRO A 277 -5.56 20.90 27.50
CA PRO A 277 -5.42 22.34 27.39
C PRO A 277 -6.62 23.07 28.00
N GLY A 278 -6.42 24.33 28.37
CA GLY A 278 -7.51 25.21 28.81
C GLY A 278 -8.52 25.47 27.69
N ALA A 279 -9.75 25.86 28.03
CA ALA A 279 -10.83 26.07 27.05
C ALA A 279 -10.52 27.13 25.97
N SER A 280 -9.58 28.04 26.22
CA SER A 280 -9.11 29.07 25.29
C SER A 280 -7.89 28.65 24.46
N ASP A 281 -7.24 27.54 24.78
CA ASP A 281 -6.05 27.06 24.06
C ASP A 281 -6.46 26.08 22.94
N VAL A 282 -7.09 26.66 21.92
CA VAL A 282 -7.60 25.93 20.75
C VAL A 282 -6.46 25.38 19.87
N ASP A 283 -5.29 26.01 19.88
CA ASP A 283 -4.15 25.59 19.05
C ASP A 283 -3.53 24.29 19.56
N THR A 284 -3.33 24.17 20.89
CA THR A 284 -2.87 22.90 21.49
C THR A 284 -3.90 21.80 21.27
N TYR A 285 -5.19 22.11 21.43
CA TYR A 285 -6.28 21.17 21.16
C TYR A 285 -6.22 20.65 19.71
N ARG A 286 -6.08 21.55 18.72
CA ARG A 286 -5.92 21.19 17.30
C ARG A 286 -4.71 20.28 17.10
N LYS A 287 -3.53 20.64 17.63
CA LYS A 287 -2.30 19.84 17.49
C LYS A 287 -2.47 18.43 18.04
N GLN A 288 -3.20 18.26 19.14
CA GLN A 288 -3.48 16.95 19.73
C GLN A 288 -4.45 16.11 18.87
N PHE A 289 -5.48 16.72 18.27
CA PHE A 289 -6.30 16.02 17.26
C PHE A 289 -5.52 15.63 16.02
N GLU A 290 -4.67 16.52 15.53
CA GLU A 290 -3.77 16.24 14.40
C GLU A 290 -2.88 15.03 14.71
N LEU A 291 -2.32 14.93 15.92
CA LEU A 291 -1.53 13.78 16.34
C LEU A 291 -2.35 12.48 16.36
N LEU A 292 -3.56 12.49 16.91
CA LEU A 292 -4.43 11.31 16.91
C LEU A 292 -4.81 10.89 15.50
N TYR A 293 -5.16 11.84 14.64
CA TYR A 293 -5.45 11.60 13.24
C TYR A 293 -4.23 11.01 12.50
N ASP A 294 -3.03 11.52 12.76
CA ASP A 294 -1.80 11.00 12.19
C ASP A 294 -1.50 9.55 12.67
N CYS A 295 -1.78 9.23 13.94
CA CYS A 295 -1.66 7.86 14.46
C CYS A 295 -2.66 6.91 13.81
N LEU A 296 -3.93 7.32 13.67
CA LEU A 296 -4.96 6.53 13.00
C LEU A 296 -4.62 6.25 11.55
N THR A 297 -4.22 7.29 10.81
CA THR A 297 -3.83 7.16 9.39
C THR A 297 -2.53 6.39 9.20
N ALA A 298 -1.57 6.47 10.14
CA ALA A 298 -0.36 5.65 10.10
C ALA A 298 -0.66 4.15 10.24
N LEU A 299 -1.71 3.80 11.00
CA LEU A 299 -2.22 2.45 11.16
C LEU A 299 -3.16 2.02 10.02
N ASP A 300 -3.60 2.92 9.13
CA ASP A 300 -4.52 2.60 8.03
C ASP A 300 -3.77 2.33 6.70
N PHE A 301 -3.69 1.06 6.29
CA PHE A 301 -3.08 0.63 5.02
C PHE A 301 -4.05 0.60 3.84
N THR A 302 -5.31 1.00 4.03
CA THR A 302 -6.26 1.12 2.93
C THR A 302 -5.98 2.37 2.08
N ARG A 303 -5.42 3.42 2.68
CA ARG A 303 -5.11 4.71 2.03
C ARG A 303 -3.63 4.92 1.71
N LYS A 304 -3.32 5.96 0.93
CA LYS A 304 -1.97 6.25 0.42
C LYS A 304 -1.06 6.80 1.52
N PHE A 305 0.17 6.29 1.56
CA PHE A 305 1.26 6.79 2.43
C PHE A 305 1.64 8.25 2.16
N GLN A 306 1.41 8.73 0.94
CA GLN A 306 1.89 10.02 0.42
C GLN A 306 0.86 11.15 0.39
N GLU A 307 -0.36 10.93 0.87
CA GLU A 307 -1.30 12.06 0.98
C GLU A 307 -0.71 13.06 1.97
N LEU A 308 -0.31 14.22 1.43
CA LEU A 308 0.03 15.39 2.22
C LEU A 308 -1.07 15.54 3.26
N ARG A 309 -0.67 15.75 4.53
CA ARG A 309 -1.60 15.96 5.64
C ARG A 309 -2.78 16.79 5.13
N GLU A 310 -3.96 16.19 5.21
CA GLU A 310 -5.18 16.82 4.76
C GLU A 310 -5.33 18.14 5.54
N PRO A 311 -5.74 19.24 4.89
CA PRO A 311 -5.78 20.57 5.51
C PRO A 311 -6.99 20.70 6.43
N LEU A 312 -7.17 19.76 7.36
CA LEU A 312 -8.23 19.77 8.35
C LEU A 312 -8.05 21.01 9.24
N CYS A 313 -9.00 21.94 9.13
CA CYS A 313 -8.95 23.19 9.88
C CYS A 313 -9.43 22.99 11.33
N GLU A 314 -9.19 23.99 12.18
CA GLU A 314 -9.59 23.96 13.61
C GLU A 314 -11.10 23.75 13.75
N LEU A 315 -11.87 24.46 12.92
CA LEU A 315 -13.31 24.37 12.92
C LEU A 315 -13.81 22.97 12.53
N PHE A 316 -13.10 22.28 11.62
CA PHE A 316 -13.45 20.91 11.24
C PHE A 316 -13.33 19.97 12.44
N TYR A 317 -12.19 19.97 13.14
CA TYR A 317 -12.02 19.14 14.33
C TYR A 317 -13.05 19.48 15.41
N LEU A 318 -13.27 20.76 15.72
CA LEU A 318 -14.23 21.14 16.74
C LEU A 318 -15.67 20.76 16.42
N ARG A 319 -16.06 20.80 15.15
CA ARG A 319 -17.42 20.46 14.69
C ARG A 319 -17.67 18.95 14.67
N TYR A 320 -16.66 18.17 14.29
CA TYR A 320 -16.82 16.74 14.02
C TYR A 320 -16.07 15.83 15.01
N LYS A 321 -15.47 16.39 16.08
CA LYS A 321 -14.70 15.62 17.09
C LYS A 321 -15.48 14.47 17.73
N SER A 322 -16.80 14.64 17.89
CA SER A 322 -17.69 13.66 18.54
C SER A 322 -18.29 12.65 17.57
N GLU A 323 -18.15 12.87 16.25
CA GLU A 323 -18.54 11.88 15.26
C GLU A 323 -17.62 10.66 15.33
N SER A 324 -18.12 9.52 14.85
CA SER A 324 -17.30 8.32 14.78
C SER A 324 -16.08 8.56 13.87
N ILE A 325 -14.96 7.90 14.17
CA ILE A 325 -13.76 7.92 13.33
C ILE A 325 -14.14 7.54 11.89
N ARG A 326 -15.07 6.60 11.72
CA ARG A 326 -15.60 6.21 10.42
C ARG A 326 -16.22 7.36 9.65
N GLU A 327 -17.15 8.10 10.26
CA GLU A 327 -17.80 9.25 9.62
C GLU A 327 -16.78 10.33 9.27
N LEU A 328 -15.80 10.53 10.14
CA LEU A 328 -14.70 11.46 9.89
C LEU A 328 -13.89 11.06 8.65
N PHE A 329 -13.45 9.79 8.56
CA PHE A 329 -12.69 9.30 7.40
C PHE A 329 -13.52 9.31 6.11
N GLU A 330 -14.83 9.06 6.19
CA GLU A 330 -15.74 9.20 5.05
C GLU A 330 -15.83 10.65 4.55
N ARG A 331 -15.84 11.64 5.44
CA ARG A 331 -15.78 13.06 5.06
C ARG A 331 -14.46 13.41 4.37
N VAL A 332 -13.35 12.88 4.87
CA VAL A 332 -12.03 13.07 4.24
C VAL A 332 -12.03 12.46 2.84
N ARG A 333 -12.58 11.25 2.68
CA ARG A 333 -12.75 10.60 1.38
C ARG A 333 -13.57 11.45 0.40
N ILE A 334 -14.71 12.01 0.85
CA ILE A 334 -15.55 12.89 0.03
C ILE A 334 -14.78 14.15 -0.40
N PHE A 335 -14.04 14.78 0.52
CA PHE A 335 -13.21 15.94 0.20
C PHE A 335 -12.15 15.59 -0.85
N GLU A 336 -11.48 14.45 -0.72
CA GLU A 336 -10.52 13.99 -1.72
C GLU A 336 -11.19 13.78 -3.07
N GLU A 337 -12.29 13.05 -3.14
CA GLU A 337 -13.03 12.84 -4.38
C GLU A 337 -13.51 14.15 -5.02
N ALA A 338 -13.91 15.14 -4.21
CA ALA A 338 -14.30 16.46 -4.67
C ALA A 338 -13.11 17.33 -5.11
N THR A 339 -11.92 17.11 -4.54
CA THR A 339 -10.70 17.89 -4.81
C THR A 339 -9.75 17.23 -5.80
N ILE A 340 -9.99 15.99 -6.23
CA ILE A 340 -9.29 15.35 -7.34
C ILE A 340 -9.50 16.22 -8.60
N GLY A 341 -8.51 17.06 -8.83
CA GLY A 341 -8.27 17.82 -10.04
C GLY A 341 -6.89 17.55 -10.63
N ILE A 342 -5.98 16.87 -9.91
CA ILE A 342 -4.67 16.44 -10.42
C ILE A 342 -4.21 15.25 -9.55
N GLU A 343 -4.61 14.01 -9.87
CA GLU A 343 -3.75 12.88 -9.48
C GLU A 343 -2.40 13.11 -10.18
N ARG A 344 -1.27 13.07 -9.44
CA ARG A 344 0.06 13.18 -10.07
C ARG A 344 0.25 12.12 -11.17
N TYR A 345 -0.44 11.00 -11.02
CA TYR A 345 -0.52 9.92 -11.98
C TYR A 345 -1.99 9.47 -12.02
N PRO A 346 -2.80 9.92 -13.00
CA PRO A 346 -4.18 9.47 -13.10
C PRO A 346 -4.25 7.97 -13.40
N GLU A 347 -5.18 7.27 -12.74
CA GLU A 347 -5.59 5.92 -13.17
C GLU A 347 -5.99 6.00 -14.65
N LEU A 348 -5.57 5.03 -15.45
CA LEU A 348 -5.93 4.95 -16.87
C LEU A 348 -7.47 4.77 -16.95
N PRO A 349 -8.20 5.72 -17.57
CA PRO A 349 -9.65 5.67 -17.61
C PRO A 349 -10.10 4.57 -18.58
N LEU A 350 -10.28 3.37 -18.04
CA LEU A 350 -10.71 2.20 -18.78
C LEU A 350 -12.14 1.86 -18.41
N GLU A 351 -12.93 1.54 -19.43
CA GLU A 351 -14.22 0.90 -19.21
C GLU A 351 -14.03 -0.52 -18.68
N GLU A 352 -15.02 -1.02 -17.95
CA GLU A 352 -15.01 -2.38 -17.46
C GLU A 352 -15.42 -3.34 -18.59
N ASN A 353 -14.64 -4.40 -18.79
CA ASN A 353 -15.03 -5.49 -19.67
C ASN A 353 -16.34 -6.14 -19.15
N THR A 354 -17.29 -6.38 -20.07
CA THR A 354 -18.64 -6.89 -19.79
C THR A 354 -18.73 -8.40 -19.66
N ASP A 355 -17.67 -9.14 -19.99
CA ASP A 355 -17.63 -10.60 -19.96
C ASP A 355 -17.82 -11.12 -18.52
N SER A 356 -18.56 -12.20 -18.34
CA SER A 356 -18.74 -12.78 -17.01
C SER A 356 -17.49 -13.52 -16.52
N THR A 357 -16.61 -13.92 -17.43
CA THR A 357 -15.47 -14.81 -17.18
C THR A 357 -14.18 -14.35 -17.86
N PHE A 358 -13.05 -14.93 -17.43
CA PHE A 358 -11.73 -14.66 -17.98
C PHE A 358 -10.81 -15.90 -17.90
N HIS A 359 -9.78 -15.93 -18.74
CA HIS A 359 -8.70 -16.91 -18.64
C HIS A 359 -7.66 -16.47 -17.60
N PRO A 360 -7.36 -17.24 -16.54
CA PRO A 360 -6.38 -16.85 -15.53
C PRO A 360 -4.97 -16.55 -16.07
N GLU A 361 -4.58 -17.18 -17.18
CA GLU A 361 -3.23 -17.04 -17.76
C GLU A 361 -2.90 -15.61 -18.20
N ILE A 362 -3.92 -14.80 -18.54
CA ILE A 362 -3.72 -13.43 -19.02
C ILE A 362 -3.37 -12.43 -17.90
N PHE A 363 -3.57 -12.82 -16.63
CA PHE A 363 -3.28 -11.95 -15.49
C PHE A 363 -1.96 -12.27 -14.79
N THR A 364 -1.18 -13.22 -15.31
CA THR A 364 0.13 -13.53 -14.72
C THR A 364 1.12 -12.37 -14.93
N ILE A 365 1.97 -12.11 -13.94
CA ILE A 365 2.99 -11.04 -14.02
C ILE A 365 3.83 -11.13 -15.30
N PRO A 366 4.33 -12.31 -15.72
CA PRO A 366 5.04 -12.43 -17.00
C PRO A 366 4.20 -12.00 -18.21
N TYR A 367 2.89 -12.27 -18.21
CA TYR A 367 2.00 -11.86 -19.29
C TYR A 367 1.76 -10.34 -19.26
N LEU A 368 1.49 -9.78 -18.08
CA LEU A 368 1.33 -8.34 -17.89
C LEU A 368 2.57 -7.56 -18.33
N GLN A 369 3.77 -8.05 -18.01
CA GLN A 369 5.03 -7.42 -18.40
C GLN A 369 5.34 -7.58 -19.90
N ARG A 370 5.16 -8.78 -20.47
CA ARG A 370 5.59 -9.07 -21.87
C ARG A 370 4.58 -8.62 -22.91
N PHE A 371 3.30 -8.92 -22.67
CA PHE A 371 2.21 -8.59 -23.60
C PHE A 371 1.54 -7.27 -23.19
N GLY A 372 1.18 -7.13 -21.92
CA GLY A 372 0.60 -5.90 -21.39
C GLY A 372 1.57 -4.72 -21.37
N ARG A 373 2.88 -4.96 -21.52
CA ARG A 373 3.96 -3.97 -21.35
C ARG A 373 3.89 -3.21 -20.03
N LEU A 374 3.25 -3.79 -19.01
CA LEU A 374 3.04 -3.14 -17.73
C LEU A 374 4.25 -3.36 -16.83
N ASN A 375 4.74 -2.28 -16.22
CA ASN A 375 5.67 -2.37 -15.11
C ASN A 375 4.92 -2.78 -13.84
N ILE A 376 5.52 -3.65 -13.02
CA ILE A 376 4.94 -4.02 -11.72
C ILE A 376 5.51 -3.07 -10.67
N GLU A 377 4.64 -2.34 -9.99
CA GLU A 377 5.01 -1.40 -8.94
C GLU A 377 4.41 -1.85 -7.62
N TRP A 378 5.20 -1.92 -6.55
CA TRP A 378 4.64 -2.16 -5.23
C TRP A 378 4.00 -0.90 -4.68
N THR A 379 2.89 -1.07 -3.97
CA THR A 379 2.20 0.01 -3.27
C THR A 379 1.89 -0.47 -1.85
N ASP A 380 1.93 0.44 -0.89
CA ASP A 380 1.52 0.17 0.49
C ASP A 380 0.08 0.64 0.76
N CYS A 381 -0.66 0.93 -0.32
CA CYS A 381 -2.07 1.30 -0.32
C CYS A 381 -2.89 0.23 -1.03
N LEU A 382 -3.83 -0.39 -0.31
CA LEU A 382 -4.71 -1.41 -0.89
C LEU A 382 -5.58 -0.85 -2.02
N ASP A 383 -6.02 0.41 -1.91
CA ASP A 383 -6.86 1.03 -2.93
C ASP A 383 -6.18 1.20 -4.28
N GLU A 384 -4.86 1.07 -4.33
CA GLU A 384 -4.09 1.08 -5.57
C GLU A 384 -3.86 -0.32 -6.15
N HIS A 385 -4.15 -1.40 -5.42
CA HIS A 385 -3.99 -2.77 -5.88
C HIS A 385 -4.74 -3.01 -7.20
N LEU A 386 -4.05 -3.50 -8.23
CA LEU A 386 -4.52 -3.76 -9.59
C LEU A 386 -4.95 -2.53 -10.42
N LYS A 387 -4.66 -1.30 -9.95
CA LYS A 387 -4.87 -0.10 -10.77
C LYS A 387 -3.74 0.09 -11.79
N ILE A 388 -4.12 0.53 -12.99
CA ILE A 388 -3.19 0.84 -14.09
C ILE A 388 -3.00 2.35 -14.18
N TYR A 389 -1.77 2.82 -14.32
CA TYR A 389 -1.45 4.24 -14.39
C TYR A 389 -0.90 4.61 -15.77
N ALA A 390 -1.57 5.55 -16.45
CA ALA A 390 -1.34 5.87 -17.86
C ALA A 390 0.10 6.34 -18.16
N ASN A 391 0.61 7.25 -17.33
CA ASN A 391 1.91 7.92 -17.59
C ASN A 391 3.12 7.00 -17.41
N ARG A 392 2.97 5.93 -16.63
CA ARG A 392 4.07 5.03 -16.25
C ARG A 392 3.95 3.65 -16.89
N ASN A 393 2.80 3.40 -17.50
CA ASN A 393 2.44 2.10 -18.05
C ASN A 393 2.71 1.02 -16.97
N SER A 394 2.19 1.25 -15.77
CA SER A 394 2.44 0.43 -14.60
C SER A 394 1.15 -0.06 -13.97
N ILE A 395 1.19 -1.26 -13.40
CA ILE A 395 0.16 -1.82 -12.53
C ILE A 395 0.70 -1.92 -11.12
N ARG A 396 -0.10 -1.49 -10.15
CA ARG A 396 0.30 -1.52 -8.74
C ARG A 396 -0.17 -2.78 -8.02
N VAL A 397 0.72 -3.36 -7.20
CA VAL A 397 0.46 -4.55 -6.39
C VAL A 397 0.70 -4.20 -4.92
N PHE A 398 -0.34 -4.34 -4.10
CA PHE A 398 -0.28 -4.05 -2.66
C PHE A 398 0.71 -4.93 -1.90
N ALA A 399 1.63 -4.35 -1.15
CA ALA A 399 2.82 -4.97 -0.56
C ALA A 399 2.64 -5.69 0.78
N HIS A 400 1.57 -5.40 1.52
CA HIS A 400 1.44 -5.82 2.92
C HIS A 400 0.20 -6.69 3.18
N PRO A 401 0.00 -7.79 2.44
CA PRO A 401 -1.23 -8.57 2.49
C PRO A 401 -1.56 -9.14 3.88
N THR A 402 -0.59 -9.31 4.77
CA THR A 402 -0.82 -9.85 6.12
C THR A 402 -1.13 -8.77 7.15
N PHE A 403 -1.26 -7.51 6.74
CA PHE A 403 -1.80 -6.43 7.58
C PHE A 403 -3.25 -6.72 8.01
N PHE A 404 -4.01 -7.44 7.19
CA PHE A 404 -5.42 -7.74 7.45
C PHE A 404 -5.65 -8.74 8.59
N TYR A 405 -4.61 -9.34 9.17
CA TYR A 405 -4.77 -10.13 10.39
C TYR A 405 -5.21 -9.30 11.61
N ASN A 406 -5.02 -7.98 11.58
CA ASN A 406 -5.41 -7.08 12.67
C ASN A 406 -6.87 -6.61 12.60
N ASP A 407 -7.64 -6.96 11.56
CA ASP A 407 -9.08 -6.61 11.40
C ASP A 407 -9.39 -5.10 11.48
N ILE A 408 -8.43 -4.20 11.23
CA ILE A 408 -8.66 -2.74 11.26
C ILE A 408 -9.13 -2.26 9.88
N ASP A 409 -10.42 -1.94 9.77
CA ASP A 409 -10.98 -1.10 8.70
C ASP A 409 -11.65 0.13 9.30
N LEU A 410 -11.13 1.31 8.99
CA LEU A 410 -11.66 2.57 9.49
C LEU A 410 -12.85 3.09 8.67
N HIS A 411 -13.21 2.47 7.54
CA HIS A 411 -14.09 3.11 6.56
C HIS A 411 -15.49 2.52 6.47
N LYS A 412 -15.71 1.19 6.66
CA LYS A 412 -17.03 0.59 6.33
C LYS A 412 -17.50 -0.50 7.31
N ALA A 413 -18.52 -0.18 8.11
CA ALA A 413 -19.11 -1.08 9.11
C ALA A 413 -19.83 -2.33 8.56
N GLU A 414 -20.20 -2.36 7.27
CA GLU A 414 -20.77 -3.54 6.60
C GLU A 414 -19.69 -4.39 5.90
N ARG A 415 -18.43 -3.96 5.94
CA ARG A 415 -17.30 -4.63 5.29
C ARG A 415 -16.43 -5.30 6.33
N ASP A 416 -16.81 -6.52 6.70
CA ASP A 416 -15.88 -7.43 7.35
C ASP A 416 -14.73 -7.74 6.37
N TYR A 417 -13.64 -7.00 6.48
CA TYR A 417 -12.34 -7.30 5.84
C TYR A 417 -11.82 -8.69 6.22
N TYR A 418 -12.41 -9.28 7.25
CA TYR A 418 -11.97 -10.48 7.91
C TYR A 418 -11.73 -11.66 6.97
N GLU A 419 -12.62 -11.91 6.01
CA GLU A 419 -12.50 -13.11 5.18
C GLU A 419 -12.59 -12.82 3.69
N SER A 420 -13.50 -11.94 3.29
CA SER A 420 -13.76 -11.70 1.87
C SER A 420 -12.59 -11.00 1.18
N THR A 421 -12.08 -9.87 1.73
CA THR A 421 -10.97 -9.13 1.14
C THR A 421 -9.64 -9.88 1.28
N TYR A 422 -9.37 -10.49 2.43
CA TYR A 422 -8.15 -11.31 2.63
C TYR A 422 -8.12 -12.52 1.68
N ARG A 423 -9.22 -13.30 1.57
CA ARG A 423 -9.31 -14.43 0.63
C ARG A 423 -9.23 -13.95 -0.81
N GLU A 424 -9.86 -12.83 -1.13
CA GLU A 424 -9.80 -12.29 -2.47
C GLU A 424 -8.39 -11.80 -2.83
N LEU A 425 -7.72 -11.10 -1.92
CA LEU A 425 -6.33 -10.72 -2.08
C LEU A 425 -5.46 -11.96 -2.30
N SER A 426 -5.64 -13.02 -1.50
CA SER A 426 -4.97 -14.32 -1.72
C SER A 426 -5.23 -14.85 -3.13
N ARG A 427 -6.47 -14.81 -3.63
CA ARG A 427 -6.80 -15.22 -5.01
C ARG A 427 -6.12 -14.34 -6.06
N THR A 428 -6.11 -13.01 -5.89
CA THR A 428 -5.44 -12.09 -6.83
C THR A 428 -3.94 -12.34 -6.88
N TYR A 429 -3.29 -12.59 -5.74
CA TYR A 429 -1.90 -13.02 -5.67
C TYR A 429 -1.68 -14.34 -6.43
N SER A 430 -2.57 -15.28 -6.24
CA SER A 430 -2.52 -16.57 -6.95
C SER A 430 -2.68 -16.42 -8.46
N LEU A 431 -3.45 -15.44 -8.94
CA LEU A 431 -3.54 -15.09 -10.36
C LEU A 431 -2.23 -14.47 -10.86
N LEU A 432 -1.73 -13.45 -10.16
CA LEU A 432 -0.54 -12.70 -10.55
C LEU A 432 0.72 -13.58 -10.57
N PHE A 433 0.89 -14.44 -9.56
CA PHE A 433 2.09 -15.24 -9.35
C PHE A 433 1.93 -16.70 -9.79
N ARG A 434 0.87 -17.02 -10.54
CA ARG A 434 0.69 -18.35 -11.14
C ARG A 434 1.88 -18.71 -12.04
N PRO A 435 2.40 -19.95 -12.01
CA PRO A 435 3.41 -20.40 -12.98
C PRO A 435 2.83 -20.40 -14.40
N THR A 436 3.65 -20.06 -15.39
CA THR A 436 3.22 -20.03 -16.80
C THR A 436 3.56 -21.31 -17.56
N SER A 437 4.53 -22.09 -17.08
CA SER A 437 4.89 -23.36 -17.71
C SER A 437 3.92 -24.48 -17.35
N SER A 438 3.46 -25.23 -18.35
CA SER A 438 2.56 -26.38 -18.16
C SER A 438 3.16 -27.44 -17.23
N LYS A 439 4.49 -27.62 -17.25
CA LYS A 439 5.21 -28.50 -16.34
C LYS A 439 5.10 -28.04 -14.88
N ASN A 440 5.29 -26.75 -14.60
CA ASN A 440 5.16 -26.22 -13.25
C ASN A 440 3.70 -26.13 -12.81
N LEU A 441 2.77 -25.87 -13.72
CA LEU A 441 1.32 -25.98 -13.47
C LEU A 441 0.91 -27.40 -13.14
N GLN A 442 1.43 -28.41 -13.85
CA GLN A 442 1.15 -29.82 -13.55
C GLN A 442 1.79 -30.23 -12.23
N ARG A 443 3.00 -29.75 -11.92
CA ARG A 443 3.62 -29.95 -10.61
C ARG A 443 2.77 -29.31 -9.51
N LEU A 444 2.37 -28.05 -9.69
CA LEU A 444 1.47 -27.32 -8.80
C LEU A 444 0.15 -28.06 -8.62
N GLY A 445 -0.47 -28.53 -9.69
CA GLY A 445 -1.69 -29.33 -9.65
C GLY A 445 -1.52 -30.67 -8.96
N LYS A 446 -0.37 -31.34 -9.12
CA LYS A 446 -0.04 -32.56 -8.34
C LYS A 446 0.15 -32.25 -6.86
N TYR A 447 0.68 -31.08 -6.52
CA TYR A 447 0.71 -30.61 -5.13
C TYR A 447 -0.71 -30.35 -4.62
N VAL A 448 -1.54 -29.62 -5.35
CA VAL A 448 -2.92 -29.33 -4.95
C VAL A 448 -3.81 -30.58 -4.91
N ALA A 449 -3.61 -31.58 -5.77
CA ALA A 449 -4.46 -32.78 -5.82
C ALA A 449 -4.05 -33.85 -4.80
N ALA A 450 -2.74 -34.04 -4.58
CA ALA A 450 -2.29 -34.79 -3.40
C ALA A 450 -2.77 -34.11 -2.09
N GLY A 451 -3.12 -32.82 -2.19
CA GLY A 451 -3.99 -31.99 -1.34
C GLY A 451 -5.21 -32.68 -0.79
N GLU A 452 -6.04 -33.07 -1.75
CA GLU A 452 -7.45 -33.38 -1.61
C GLU A 452 -7.67 -34.89 -1.46
N ASP A 453 -6.86 -35.73 -2.10
CA ASP A 453 -7.10 -37.18 -2.23
C ASP A 453 -6.77 -38.02 -0.98
N ASP A 454 -5.74 -37.65 -0.20
CA ASP A 454 -5.23 -38.53 0.86
C ASP A 454 -5.84 -38.30 2.26
N GLN A 455 -6.80 -37.36 2.43
CA GLN A 455 -7.09 -36.75 3.77
C GLN A 455 -5.80 -36.31 4.52
N ILE A 456 -4.66 -36.26 3.83
CA ILE A 456 -3.43 -35.69 4.35
C ILE A 456 -3.78 -34.23 4.51
N SER A 457 -3.94 -33.82 5.75
CA SER A 457 -3.94 -32.43 6.13
C SER A 457 -2.64 -31.82 5.62
N TRP A 458 -2.69 -31.13 4.46
CA TRP A 458 -1.56 -30.35 3.92
C TRP A 458 -1.04 -29.36 4.96
N TYR A 459 -1.98 -28.94 5.82
CA TYR A 459 -1.77 -28.15 7.01
C TYR A 459 -0.64 -28.70 7.89
N ASN A 460 -0.42 -30.02 8.03
CA ASN A 460 0.65 -30.58 8.88
C ASN A 460 1.88 -31.08 8.12
N SER A 461 1.89 -30.96 6.79
CA SER A 461 2.88 -31.61 5.94
C SER A 461 3.64 -30.66 5.03
N MET A 462 3.25 -29.39 4.87
CA MET A 462 4.16 -28.39 4.30
C MET A 462 5.10 -27.89 5.37
N THR A 463 6.39 -27.79 5.08
CA THR A 463 7.34 -27.01 5.85
C THR A 463 7.92 -25.88 4.98
N PHE A 464 8.54 -24.86 5.54
CA PHE A 464 9.26 -23.80 4.86
C PHE A 464 10.66 -23.75 5.48
N ASN A 465 11.70 -24.18 4.76
CA ASN A 465 13.03 -24.42 5.34
C ASN A 465 12.99 -25.32 6.60
N GLY A 466 12.23 -26.41 6.54
CA GLY A 466 12.02 -27.38 7.62
C GLY A 466 10.96 -27.00 8.66
N ARG A 467 10.24 -25.87 8.46
CA ARG A 467 9.23 -25.33 9.41
C ARG A 467 7.78 -25.44 8.95
N PRO A 468 6.86 -26.08 9.67
CA PRO A 468 5.50 -26.29 9.20
C PRO A 468 4.76 -25.02 8.70
N ILE A 469 4.18 -25.07 7.49
CA ILE A 469 3.23 -24.07 6.98
C ILE A 469 1.83 -24.54 7.33
N HIS A 470 1.33 -24.11 8.48
CA HIS A 470 -0.06 -24.34 8.83
C HIS A 470 -0.95 -23.26 8.19
N ARG A 471 -2.18 -23.63 7.79
CA ARG A 471 -3.24 -22.70 7.39
C ARG A 471 -4.32 -22.63 8.48
N LEU A 472 -5.09 -21.53 8.44
CA LEU A 472 -6.44 -21.36 8.97
C LEU A 472 -7.24 -22.68 9.01
N LYS A 473 -7.61 -23.15 10.21
CA LYS A 473 -8.54 -24.28 10.34
C LYS A 473 -9.93 -23.87 9.88
N HIS A 474 -10.51 -24.58 8.91
CA HIS A 474 -11.96 -24.63 8.82
C HIS A 474 -12.49 -25.40 10.04
N PHE A 475 -13.28 -24.73 10.88
CA PHE A 475 -13.78 -25.21 12.19
C PHE A 475 -14.80 -26.38 12.11
N TRP A 476 -14.70 -27.28 11.14
CA TRP A 476 -15.62 -28.43 11.07
C TRP A 476 -14.87 -29.77 11.08
N GLY A 477 -14.82 -30.36 12.28
CA GLY A 477 -14.98 -31.79 12.49
C GLY A 477 -13.75 -32.71 12.35
N LYS A 478 -13.40 -33.35 13.48
CA LYS A 478 -12.53 -34.52 13.71
C LYS A 478 -11.00 -34.32 13.71
N LYS A 479 -10.39 -34.74 14.84
CA LYS A 479 -8.95 -35.04 14.95
C LYS A 479 -8.62 -36.19 13.99
N VAL A 480 -7.89 -35.90 12.91
CA VAL A 480 -7.31 -36.92 12.02
C VAL A 480 -5.87 -37.16 12.44
N ALA A 481 -5.47 -38.43 12.57
CA ALA A 481 -4.12 -38.83 12.94
C ALA A 481 -3.12 -38.46 11.82
N THR A 482 -2.04 -37.77 12.18
CA THR A 482 -0.93 -37.43 11.27
C THR A 482 -0.09 -38.65 10.94
N ASN A 483 -0.18 -39.16 9.70
CA ASN A 483 0.81 -40.08 9.15
C ASN A 483 2.09 -39.31 8.81
N LEU A 484 3.14 -39.50 9.61
CA LEU A 484 4.42 -38.76 9.57
C LEU A 484 5.30 -38.96 8.31
N LYS A 485 4.87 -39.71 7.29
CA LYS A 485 5.75 -40.24 6.22
C LYS A 485 5.94 -39.36 4.98
N LYS A 486 5.29 -38.20 4.87
CA LYS A 486 5.52 -37.23 3.78
C LYS A 486 5.43 -35.79 4.33
N ILE A 487 6.52 -35.32 4.93
CA ILE A 487 6.70 -33.88 5.19
C ILE A 487 7.36 -33.28 3.95
N MET A 488 6.69 -32.33 3.32
CA MET A 488 7.09 -31.62 2.12
C MET A 488 7.64 -30.24 2.47
N ASP A 489 8.93 -30.04 2.28
CA ASP A 489 9.58 -28.76 2.57
C ASP A 489 9.57 -27.80 1.38
N ILE A 490 8.78 -26.72 1.48
CA ILE A 490 8.86 -25.49 0.69
C ILE A 490 10.08 -24.71 1.15
N ASP A 491 11.24 -25.28 0.91
CA ASP A 491 12.48 -24.53 0.90
C ASP A 491 12.58 -23.88 -0.50
N PRO A 492 12.48 -22.55 -0.63
CA PRO A 492 12.60 -21.85 -1.91
C PRO A 492 14.02 -21.96 -2.49
N VAL A 493 14.97 -22.50 -1.73
CA VAL A 493 16.34 -22.83 -2.12
C VAL A 493 16.47 -24.30 -2.57
N ARG A 494 15.55 -25.21 -2.22
CA ARG A 494 15.51 -26.64 -2.64
C ARG A 494 14.55 -26.96 -3.81
N TYR A 495 14.78 -28.13 -4.42
CA TYR A 495 14.75 -28.35 -5.88
C TYR A 495 13.41 -28.68 -6.62
N PRO A 496 12.20 -28.54 -6.05
CA PRO A 496 11.02 -28.44 -6.92
C PRO A 496 10.16 -27.20 -6.71
N THR A 497 10.08 -26.67 -5.50
CA THR A 497 9.39 -25.42 -5.15
C THR A 497 10.16 -24.21 -5.64
N LYS A 498 11.50 -24.29 -5.61
CA LYS A 498 12.38 -23.29 -6.22
C LYS A 498 11.97 -23.00 -7.67
N ASP A 499 11.80 -23.99 -8.54
CA ASP A 499 11.43 -23.75 -9.95
C ASP A 499 10.08 -23.04 -10.13
N ILE A 500 9.08 -23.42 -9.33
CA ILE A 500 7.71 -22.87 -9.35
C ILE A 500 7.73 -21.41 -8.88
N LEU A 501 8.45 -21.16 -7.79
CA LEU A 501 8.58 -19.83 -7.22
C LEU A 501 9.48 -18.95 -8.13
N LEU A 502 10.59 -19.48 -8.64
CA LEU A 502 11.57 -18.83 -9.55
C LEU A 502 10.92 -18.24 -10.80
N GLU A 503 9.90 -18.91 -11.33
CA GLU A 503 9.26 -18.47 -12.58
C GLU A 503 8.47 -17.16 -12.42
N SER A 504 7.82 -16.96 -11.26
CA SER A 504 6.80 -15.91 -11.08
C SER A 504 7.16 -14.89 -10.00
N PHE A 505 7.80 -15.29 -8.90
CA PHE A 505 8.08 -14.42 -7.76
C PHE A 505 9.35 -13.56 -7.94
N PHE A 506 10.33 -14.05 -8.68
CA PHE A 506 11.68 -13.47 -8.73
C PHE A 506 11.85 -12.37 -9.77
N ARG A 507 10.79 -12.08 -10.55
CA ARG A 507 10.73 -10.94 -11.47
C ARG A 507 10.20 -9.67 -10.83
N CYS A 508 9.88 -9.73 -9.53
CA CYS A 508 9.51 -8.59 -8.72
C CYS A 508 10.60 -8.35 -7.68
N SER A 509 11.04 -7.10 -7.54
CA SER A 509 11.80 -6.67 -6.36
C SER A 509 10.89 -6.70 -5.13
N LEU A 510 11.37 -6.84 -3.91
CA LEU A 510 10.50 -6.59 -2.73
C LEU A 510 10.10 -5.11 -2.64
N PRO A 511 9.10 -4.75 -1.82
CA PRO A 511 8.88 -3.36 -1.43
C PRO A 511 10.20 -2.73 -0.92
N PRO A 512 10.55 -1.50 -1.32
CA PRO A 512 11.79 -0.85 -0.89
C PRO A 512 11.98 -0.85 0.63
N THR A 513 10.88 -0.68 1.37
CA THR A 513 10.81 -0.72 2.83
C THR A 513 11.31 -2.05 3.41
N THR A 514 10.92 -3.17 2.80
CA THR A 514 11.35 -4.51 3.22
C THR A 514 12.83 -4.75 2.93
N GLN A 515 13.34 -4.26 1.79
CA GLN A 515 14.75 -4.43 1.44
C GLN A 515 15.69 -3.66 2.35
N VAL A 516 15.27 -2.46 2.71
CA VAL A 516 16.00 -1.59 3.65
C VAL A 516 15.95 -2.18 5.06
N ALA A 517 14.79 -2.72 5.49
CA ALA A 517 14.63 -3.32 6.82
C ALA A 517 15.55 -4.52 7.09
N PHE A 518 15.84 -5.32 6.07
CA PHE A 518 16.65 -6.54 6.20
C PHE A 518 18.12 -6.37 5.79
N ASP A 519 18.57 -5.13 5.57
CA ASP A 519 19.96 -4.83 5.18
C ASP A 519 20.44 -5.69 3.99
N ILE A 520 19.55 -5.88 3.02
CA ILE A 520 19.79 -6.77 1.90
C ILE A 520 20.75 -6.07 0.93
N ALA A 521 22.04 -6.25 1.19
CA ALA A 521 23.20 -5.85 0.41
C ALA A 521 23.19 -4.38 -0.07
N ASN A 522 23.91 -3.52 0.65
CA ASN A 522 24.27 -2.15 0.26
C ASN A 522 23.18 -1.44 -0.59
N PRO A 523 22.05 -1.03 0.03
CA PRO A 523 20.88 -0.52 -0.67
C PRO A 523 21.19 0.63 -1.64
N PHE A 524 22.25 1.40 -1.39
CA PHE A 524 22.68 2.52 -2.22
C PHE A 524 23.38 2.13 -3.53
N GLY A 525 24.04 0.97 -3.60
CA GLY A 525 24.72 0.52 -4.82
C GLY A 525 23.75 0.07 -5.93
N VAL A 526 22.53 -0.30 -5.51
CA VAL A 526 21.54 -1.07 -6.28
C VAL A 526 20.27 -0.23 -6.56
N VAL A 527 19.97 0.76 -5.72
CA VAL A 527 18.99 1.82 -6.03
C VAL A 527 19.68 2.98 -6.77
N LYS A 528 20.29 2.68 -7.93
CA LYS A 528 20.79 3.72 -8.84
C LYS A 528 19.59 4.33 -9.58
N ARG A 529 19.49 5.66 -9.56
CA ARG A 529 18.41 6.53 -10.08
C ARG A 529 17.23 6.79 -9.13
N ILE A 530 17.49 7.11 -7.87
CA ILE A 530 16.56 8.00 -7.16
C ILE A 530 16.85 9.40 -7.73
N ASP A 531 16.17 9.77 -8.82
CA ASP A 531 16.09 11.18 -9.20
C ASP A 531 15.56 11.99 -8.00
N ARG A 532 15.89 13.28 -7.93
CA ARG A 532 15.57 14.23 -6.83
C ARG A 532 14.08 14.37 -6.46
N ARG A 533 13.20 13.53 -6.99
CA ARG A 533 11.78 13.44 -6.67
C ARG A 533 11.43 12.00 -6.34
N TRP A 534 10.99 11.80 -5.09
CA TRP A 534 10.64 10.49 -4.59
C TRP A 534 9.59 9.80 -5.47
N ASP A 535 9.93 8.57 -5.83
CA ASP A 535 9.06 7.66 -6.50
C ASP A 535 8.97 6.38 -5.66
N GLN A 536 7.93 6.28 -4.82
CA GLN A 536 7.65 5.07 -4.02
C GLN A 536 7.47 3.81 -4.87
N HIS A 537 7.33 3.98 -6.18
CA HIS A 537 7.15 2.92 -7.16
C HIS A 537 8.47 2.49 -7.82
N THR A 538 9.61 2.96 -7.33
CA THR A 538 10.93 2.56 -7.84
C THR A 538 11.14 1.07 -7.59
N VAL A 539 11.25 0.30 -8.67
CA VAL A 539 11.62 -1.11 -8.63
C VAL A 539 13.09 -1.17 -8.23
N THR A 540 13.41 -1.84 -7.12
CA THR A 540 14.82 -2.02 -6.78
C THR A 540 15.43 -3.04 -7.74
N SER A 541 16.74 -2.97 -7.99
CA SER A 541 17.39 -3.98 -8.83
C SER A 541 17.75 -5.27 -8.08
N THR A 542 17.44 -5.36 -6.78
CA THR A 542 17.65 -6.58 -6.00
C THR A 542 16.55 -7.59 -6.29
N SER A 543 16.91 -8.68 -6.96
CA SER A 543 16.00 -9.80 -7.19
C SER A 543 15.56 -10.42 -5.87
N MET A 544 14.35 -11.01 -5.85
CA MET A 544 13.89 -11.79 -4.71
C MET A 544 14.90 -12.88 -4.29
N GLN A 545 15.71 -13.42 -5.21
CA GLN A 545 16.69 -14.47 -4.90
C GLN A 545 17.73 -14.03 -3.89
N LEU A 546 18.35 -12.89 -4.16
CA LEU A 546 19.36 -12.35 -3.26
C LEU A 546 18.77 -12.00 -1.89
N ILE A 547 17.47 -11.72 -1.84
CA ILE A 547 16.72 -11.47 -0.61
C ILE A 547 16.46 -12.77 0.18
N LEU A 548 15.99 -13.82 -0.50
CA LEU A 548 15.77 -15.12 0.12
C LEU A 548 17.06 -15.73 0.65
N ASP A 549 18.19 -15.44 0.01
CA ASP A 549 19.51 -15.90 0.43
C ASP A 549 20.05 -15.15 1.68
N LEU A 550 19.52 -13.95 1.99
CA LEU A 550 20.00 -13.09 3.07
C LEU A 550 19.12 -13.10 4.33
N ALA A 551 17.83 -13.39 4.21
CA ALA A 551 16.90 -13.41 5.34
C ALA A 551 16.76 -14.83 5.92
N PRO A 552 17.21 -15.11 7.16
CA PRO A 552 17.09 -16.44 7.76
C PRO A 552 15.63 -16.84 8.01
N ASN A 553 14.73 -15.85 8.10
CA ASN A 553 13.29 -16.01 8.23
C ASN A 553 12.59 -15.01 7.30
N TYR A 554 11.63 -15.48 6.53
CA TYR A 554 10.94 -14.67 5.54
C TYR A 554 9.95 -13.70 6.19
N PRO A 555 9.72 -12.53 5.57
CA PRO A 555 8.61 -11.66 5.96
C PRO A 555 7.29 -12.44 5.84
N GLU A 556 6.37 -12.23 6.79
CA GLU A 556 5.06 -12.88 6.78
C GLU A 556 4.28 -12.60 5.48
N ASP A 557 4.42 -11.38 4.97
CA ASP A 557 3.82 -10.98 3.69
C ASP A 557 4.28 -11.89 2.54
N LEU A 558 5.55 -12.30 2.51
CA LEU A 558 6.08 -13.21 1.49
C LEU A 558 5.55 -14.63 1.66
N ARG A 559 5.48 -15.11 2.90
CA ARG A 559 4.87 -16.40 3.21
C ARG A 559 3.43 -16.45 2.69
N PHE A 560 2.63 -15.41 2.95
CA PHE A 560 1.27 -15.32 2.46
C PHE A 560 1.17 -15.39 0.94
N MET A 561 2.05 -14.69 0.21
CA MET A 561 2.01 -14.72 -1.25
C MET A 561 2.30 -16.13 -1.80
N ILE A 562 3.30 -16.81 -1.23
CA ILE A 562 3.68 -18.17 -1.61
C ILE A 562 2.53 -19.15 -1.32
N VAL A 563 1.99 -19.11 -0.10
CA VAL A 563 0.86 -19.93 0.31
C VAL A 563 -0.34 -19.70 -0.59
N SER A 564 -0.65 -18.45 -0.91
CA SER A 564 -1.73 -18.11 -1.83
C SER A 564 -1.58 -18.82 -3.18
N ALA A 565 -0.42 -18.70 -3.82
CA ALA A 565 -0.15 -19.34 -5.10
C ALA A 565 -0.23 -20.88 -5.05
N MET A 566 0.06 -21.47 -3.90
CA MET A 566 0.02 -22.93 -3.70
C MET A 566 -1.38 -23.45 -3.37
N GLU A 567 -2.23 -22.66 -2.72
CA GLU A 567 -3.54 -23.10 -2.22
C GLU A 567 -4.71 -22.81 -3.16
N ASN A 568 -4.57 -21.84 -4.07
CA ASN A 568 -5.66 -21.46 -4.97
C ASN A 568 -5.48 -22.09 -6.34
N SER A 569 -6.35 -23.05 -6.66
CA SER A 569 -6.51 -23.55 -8.02
C SER A 569 -7.50 -22.69 -8.81
N PHE A 570 -7.27 -22.64 -10.12
CA PHE A 570 -8.16 -21.99 -11.07
C PHE A 570 -8.46 -22.95 -12.21
N ALA A 571 -9.72 -22.95 -12.67
CA ALA A 571 -10.15 -23.59 -13.89
C ALA A 571 -9.64 -22.83 -15.12
N ASP A 572 -9.81 -23.41 -16.31
CA ASP A 572 -9.40 -22.79 -17.57
C ASP A 572 -10.09 -21.43 -17.80
N MET A 573 -11.34 -21.31 -17.30
CA MET A 573 -12.14 -20.10 -17.29
C MET A 573 -12.64 -19.82 -15.89
N GLU A 574 -12.45 -18.59 -15.43
CA GLU A 574 -12.82 -18.14 -14.09
C GLU A 574 -13.83 -17.02 -14.12
N SER A 575 -14.73 -17.01 -13.13
CA SER A 575 -15.75 -15.98 -12.99
C SER A 575 -15.24 -14.78 -12.21
N PHE A 576 -15.48 -13.57 -12.72
CA PHE A 576 -15.22 -12.33 -11.97
C PHE A 576 -16.02 -12.26 -10.66
N VAL A 577 -17.14 -12.99 -10.53
CA VAL A 577 -17.93 -13.03 -9.29
C VAL A 577 -17.13 -13.60 -8.10
N ARG A 578 -16.06 -14.37 -8.35
CA ARG A 578 -15.13 -14.83 -7.30
C ARG A 578 -14.29 -13.71 -6.69
N PHE A 579 -14.36 -12.49 -7.25
CA PHE A 579 -13.62 -11.30 -6.86
C PHE A 579 -14.55 -10.12 -6.51
N PRO A 580 -15.34 -10.18 -5.43
CA PRO A 580 -16.29 -9.11 -5.08
C PRO A 580 -15.70 -7.68 -5.05
N TYR A 581 -14.45 -7.52 -4.60
CA TYR A 581 -13.81 -6.21 -4.43
C TYR A 581 -13.00 -5.76 -5.64
N PHE A 582 -12.19 -6.65 -6.19
CA PHE A 582 -11.24 -6.39 -7.26
C PHE A 582 -11.78 -6.75 -8.64
N ALA A 583 -12.98 -7.33 -8.78
CA ALA A 583 -13.58 -7.60 -10.08
C ALA A 583 -13.62 -6.37 -11.00
N PRO A 584 -14.05 -5.16 -10.55
CA PRO A 584 -14.00 -3.97 -11.40
C PRO A 584 -12.59 -3.68 -11.95
N ARG A 585 -11.57 -3.84 -11.10
CA ARG A 585 -10.16 -3.59 -11.48
C ARG A 585 -9.64 -4.67 -12.42
N LEU A 586 -9.96 -5.95 -12.17
CA LEU A 586 -9.63 -7.07 -13.06
C LEU A 586 -10.33 -6.95 -14.40
N ARG A 587 -11.58 -6.47 -14.45
CA ARG A 587 -12.33 -6.20 -15.70
C ARG A 587 -11.68 -5.08 -16.52
N ARG A 588 -11.24 -4.00 -15.88
CA ARG A 588 -10.46 -2.95 -16.55
C ARG A 588 -9.12 -3.47 -17.04
N LEU A 589 -8.43 -4.29 -16.24
CA LEU A 589 -7.19 -4.93 -16.66
C LEU A 589 -7.41 -5.86 -17.86
N LYS A 590 -8.50 -6.62 -17.89
CA LYS A 590 -8.90 -7.41 -19.05
C LYS A 590 -9.18 -6.53 -20.26
N MET A 591 -9.98 -5.47 -20.11
CA MET A 591 -10.26 -4.50 -21.18
C MET A 591 -8.97 -3.94 -21.77
N TYR A 592 -8.02 -3.55 -20.91
CA TYR A 592 -6.71 -3.07 -21.32
C TYR A 592 -5.95 -4.10 -22.16
N LEU A 593 -5.90 -5.36 -21.72
CA LEU A 593 -5.24 -6.44 -22.44
C LEU A 593 -5.97 -6.78 -23.76
N ASP A 594 -7.30 -6.74 -23.78
CA ASP A 594 -8.11 -7.00 -24.98
C ASP A 594 -7.93 -5.90 -26.04
N SER A 595 -7.79 -4.65 -25.63
CA SER A 595 -7.54 -3.51 -26.52
C SER A 595 -6.15 -3.55 -27.22
N ARG A 596 -5.22 -4.37 -26.71
CA ARG A 596 -3.85 -4.46 -27.22
C ARG A 596 -3.78 -5.44 -28.40
N GLN A 597 -3.01 -5.04 -29.42
CA GLN A 597 -2.61 -5.93 -30.52
C GLN A 597 -1.12 -6.29 -30.40
N PRO A 598 -0.73 -7.53 -30.72
CA PRO A 598 0.67 -7.93 -30.74
C PRO A 598 1.39 -7.18 -31.88
N SER A 599 2.44 -6.43 -31.54
CA SER A 599 3.23 -5.66 -32.51
C SER A 599 4.52 -6.37 -32.92
N THR A 600 4.91 -7.41 -32.19
CA THR A 600 6.11 -8.22 -32.48
C THR A 600 5.76 -9.70 -32.54
N ILE A 601 6.55 -10.49 -33.29
CA ILE A 601 6.44 -11.96 -33.35
C ILE A 601 6.55 -12.57 -31.95
N ARG A 602 7.39 -11.97 -31.08
CA ARG A 602 7.53 -12.37 -29.69
C ARG A 602 6.24 -12.13 -28.89
N GLU A 603 5.58 -11.00 -29.06
CA GLU A 603 4.28 -10.72 -28.44
C GLU A 603 3.19 -11.64 -28.98
N LEU A 604 3.17 -11.90 -30.29
CA LEU A 604 2.24 -12.84 -30.92
C LEU A 604 2.43 -14.27 -30.40
N TRP A 605 3.66 -14.66 -30.08
CA TRP A 605 3.94 -15.94 -29.41
C TRP A 605 3.39 -15.99 -27.98
N TYR A 606 3.43 -14.87 -27.24
CA TYR A 606 2.90 -14.80 -25.87
C TYR A 606 1.40 -14.53 -25.79
N ASP A 607 0.76 -14.06 -26.86
CA ASP A 607 -0.67 -13.78 -26.90
C ASP A 607 -1.49 -15.08 -26.87
N ARG A 608 -1.94 -15.45 -25.67
CA ARG A 608 -2.75 -16.65 -25.42
C ARG A 608 -4.23 -16.36 -25.15
N ARG A 609 -4.73 -15.17 -25.51
CA ARG A 609 -6.15 -14.81 -25.26
C ARG A 609 -7.12 -15.78 -25.92
N ASP A 610 -6.76 -16.31 -27.08
CA ASP A 610 -7.43 -17.43 -27.73
C ASP A 610 -6.43 -18.53 -28.05
N TYR A 611 -6.35 -19.50 -27.13
CA TYR A 611 -5.47 -20.67 -27.27
C TYR A 611 -5.73 -21.47 -28.55
N ARG A 612 -6.98 -21.52 -29.05
CA ARG A 612 -7.32 -22.25 -30.27
C ARG A 612 -6.75 -21.54 -31.48
N SER A 613 -6.98 -20.23 -31.59
CA SER A 613 -6.41 -19.42 -32.68
C SER A 613 -4.89 -19.42 -32.67
N TRP A 614 -4.28 -19.36 -31.48
CA TRP A 614 -2.83 -19.48 -31.31
C TRP A 614 -2.28 -20.82 -31.84
N CYS A 615 -2.88 -21.95 -31.44
CA CYS A 615 -2.48 -23.28 -31.89
C CYS A 615 -2.62 -23.44 -33.41
N MET A 616 -3.71 -22.93 -34.01
CA MET A 616 -3.92 -23.01 -35.45
C MET A 616 -2.89 -22.18 -36.23
N PHE A 617 -2.61 -20.96 -35.77
CA PHE A 617 -1.63 -20.08 -36.41
C PHE A 617 -0.21 -20.67 -36.37
N TRP A 618 0.27 -21.07 -35.18
CA TRP A 618 1.64 -21.60 -35.05
C TRP A 618 1.76 -23.03 -35.59
N GLY A 619 0.72 -23.85 -35.47
CA GLY A 619 0.68 -25.20 -36.03
C GLY A 619 0.74 -25.20 -37.57
N SER A 620 -0.02 -24.31 -38.22
CA SER A 620 0.04 -24.15 -39.68
C SER A 620 1.39 -23.59 -40.14
N GLY A 621 1.97 -22.63 -39.41
CA GLY A 621 3.30 -22.11 -39.67
C GLY A 621 4.39 -23.18 -39.58
N PHE A 622 4.36 -24.01 -38.53
CA PHE A 622 5.30 -25.13 -38.37
C PHE A 622 5.16 -26.14 -39.53
N PHE A 623 3.92 -26.51 -39.88
CA PHE A 623 3.66 -27.43 -40.99
C PHE A 623 4.19 -26.89 -42.32
N ALA A 624 4.00 -25.60 -42.61
CA ALA A 624 4.53 -24.96 -43.81
C ALA A 624 6.07 -25.00 -43.86
N VAL A 625 6.75 -24.75 -42.74
CA VAL A 625 8.22 -24.85 -42.65
C VAL A 625 8.70 -26.28 -42.91
N CYS A 626 8.03 -27.29 -42.35
CA CYS A 626 8.36 -28.70 -42.60
C CYS A 626 8.22 -29.07 -44.09
N VAL A 627 7.15 -28.61 -44.74
CA VAL A 627 6.94 -28.84 -46.18
C VAL A 627 8.04 -28.17 -47.01
N LEU A 628 8.43 -26.93 -46.69
CA LEU A 628 9.51 -26.23 -47.38
C LEU A 628 10.85 -26.93 -47.23
N LEU A 629 11.19 -27.40 -46.02
CA LEU A 629 12.43 -28.14 -45.78
C LEU A 629 12.45 -29.48 -46.53
N LEU A 630 11.31 -30.17 -46.60
CA LEU A 630 11.18 -31.41 -47.35
C LEU A 630 11.32 -31.18 -48.85
N MET A 631 10.73 -30.10 -49.40
CA MET A 631 10.92 -29.70 -50.80
C MET A 631 12.38 -29.34 -51.10
N LEU A 632 13.05 -28.60 -50.21
CA LEU A 632 14.47 -28.28 -50.34
C LEU A 632 15.33 -29.54 -50.34
N PHE A 633 15.03 -30.49 -49.44
CA PHE A 633 15.74 -31.76 -49.36
C PHE A 633 15.58 -32.59 -50.64
N ILE A 634 14.35 -32.67 -51.18
CA ILE A 634 14.09 -33.34 -52.46
C ILE A 634 14.89 -32.68 -53.58
N LEU A 635 14.90 -31.35 -53.66
CA LEU A 635 15.65 -30.61 -54.67
C LEU A 635 17.16 -30.88 -54.57
N LEU A 636 17.71 -30.87 -53.37
CA LEU A 636 19.13 -31.17 -53.13
C LEU A 636 19.46 -32.62 -53.47
N ALA A 637 18.58 -33.58 -53.15
CA ALA A 637 18.75 -34.97 -53.53
C ALA A 637 18.73 -35.16 -55.06
N GLN A 638 17.86 -34.44 -55.77
CA GLN A 638 17.84 -34.43 -57.24
C GLN A 638 19.13 -33.84 -57.81
N LEU A 639 19.59 -32.71 -57.30
CA LEU A 639 20.85 -32.08 -57.72
C LEU A 639 22.09 -32.92 -57.43
N ALA A 640 22.07 -33.76 -56.39
CA ALA A 640 23.17 -34.68 -56.08
C ALA A 640 23.15 -35.95 -56.96
N CYS A 641 22.01 -36.28 -57.56
CA CYS A 641 21.87 -37.42 -58.47
C CYS A 641 22.05 -37.06 -59.96
N THR A 642 21.99 -35.76 -60.30
CA THR A 642 22.39 -35.21 -61.62
C THR A 642 23.87 -34.87 -61.63
#